data_AF-A0A428SNZ7-F1
#
_entry.id   AF-A0A428SNZ7-F1
#
_cell.length_a   1.000
_cell.length_b   1.000
_cell.length_c   1.000
_cell.angle_alpha   90.00
_cell.angle_beta   90.00
_cell.angle_gamma   90.00
#
_symmetry.space_group_name_H-M   'P 1'
#
loop_
_entity.id
_entity.type
_entity.pdbx_description
1 polymer ?
#
loop_
_entity_poly.entity_id
_entity_poly.type
_entity_poly.pdbx_seq_one_letter_code
_entity_poly.pdbx_strand_id
1 'polypeptide(L)'
;MAAEKSRSRFVESGVLQPSSPTADTQTLKKLEGGDYPFPTTQKSPEWLFKGYPPPSRSPHSSYSGTPAMQLPEAKEPAMVAKYIARRATLLGWFDEPAAAAITSGWSSTCIALKRPDGSYTYAPDDPSPDLVAAVARLDESAVVSMVSEVTNQVLDSIKPEQASLVIESTGARIPIVARLADVHSSLVHSASSCIIAEERCVLIWSNEPRTIINVAHNVEKQMLGFIVGPNMPTNMLAQTEEQSVEGLVTPVRGAIDEKDEVYQRAIKVEEGECEGEEDIEGKQPVRPVLRVHSFRIGVVMILVILTQSVGVSKLLRQWTWDGDWMRFILVAVIPPLCLLSLFFFIVVVSSVFQLLLPAGMCLRNSKYHSAVKPNPKRYRDYELPHITVQMPVYKEGLRGVIVPTMVSVMAAIQHYENQGGTASVFINDDGMQCIQPELAAARKQYYRENGIGYCARLPTMRSHKRGGFLSWFKRSPPIDPAVDNQDESELSPQGRANKLGFVRKGKFKKASNMNYCLAFSNRVEDELHRLTELECQSRDCAYESLTAEDDERLYEVALQNMLEADEGKTWAEGNIRMGEIILIIDCDTRVPVDCLFYGALEMHESPEVAILQHGSGVMQVAHNIFENGITYFTNIVYTAIKYGVGTGDVAPFVGHNAFSSLESHSERRVRGPFRRHHEMVV
;
A
#
# COMPACT_ATOMS: atom_id res chain seq x y z
N MET A 1 13.22 -67.01 26.69
CA MET A 1 14.45 -67.24 25.91
C MET A 1 14.37 -66.28 24.74
N ALA A 2 14.97 -65.09 24.89
CA ALA A 2 16.32 -64.72 24.41
C ALA A 2 16.27 -64.47 22.88
N ALA A 3 16.77 -63.40 22.29
CA ALA A 3 17.63 -62.26 22.64
C ALA A 3 17.38 -61.19 21.50
N GLU A 4 17.97 -60.01 21.36
CA GLU A 4 19.15 -59.37 21.92
C GLU A 4 19.17 -57.89 21.52
N LYS A 5 19.84 -57.08 22.34
CA LYS A 5 20.15 -55.66 22.16
C LYS A 5 21.32 -55.47 21.20
N SER A 6 21.39 -54.30 20.54
CA SER A 6 22.66 -53.64 20.22
C SER A 6 22.52 -52.11 20.23
N ARG A 7 23.54 -51.44 20.79
CA ARG A 7 23.66 -50.01 21.14
C ARG A 7 24.66 -49.30 20.21
N SER A 8 24.48 -47.98 20.00
CA SER A 8 25.54 -46.95 19.98
C SER A 8 24.91 -45.53 19.95
N ARG A 9 24.86 -44.75 21.04
CA ARG A 9 25.82 -43.74 21.57
C ARG A 9 26.33 -42.70 20.56
N PHE A 10 25.94 -41.43 20.73
CA PHE A 10 26.79 -40.21 20.79
C PHE A 10 25.94 -39.03 21.33
N VAL A 11 26.10 -38.64 22.61
CA VAL A 11 26.70 -37.40 23.16
C VAL A 11 25.94 -36.11 22.77
N GLU A 12 25.20 -35.54 23.73
CA GLU A 12 24.55 -34.24 23.66
C GLU A 12 25.31 -33.28 24.60
N SER A 13 25.96 -32.26 24.02
CA SER A 13 26.63 -31.17 24.74
C SER A 13 25.68 -29.98 24.84
N GLY A 14 25.47 -29.50 26.07
CA GLY A 14 24.48 -28.47 26.39
C GLY A 14 24.82 -27.07 25.90
N VAL A 15 23.76 -26.28 25.71
CA VAL A 15 23.76 -24.81 25.80
C VAL A 15 22.47 -24.40 26.51
N LEU A 16 22.63 -23.49 27.48
CA LEU A 16 21.63 -23.00 28.43
C LEU A 16 20.48 -22.23 27.77
N GLN A 17 19.24 -22.52 28.18
CA GLN A 17 18.07 -21.65 27.97
C GLN A 17 17.91 -20.70 29.17
N PRO A 18 17.68 -19.39 28.97
CA PRO A 18 17.35 -18.49 30.07
C PRO A 18 15.89 -18.65 30.51
N SER A 19 15.68 -18.65 31.82
CA SER A 19 14.39 -18.75 32.50
C SER A 19 13.59 -17.43 32.42
N SER A 20 12.30 -17.55 32.13
CA SER A 20 11.28 -16.51 32.24
C SER A 20 11.08 -16.03 33.69
N PRO A 21 10.87 -14.72 33.94
CA PRO A 21 10.62 -14.23 35.30
C PRO A 21 9.15 -14.41 35.70
N THR A 22 8.94 -15.21 36.74
CA THR A 22 7.69 -15.32 37.50
C THR A 22 7.42 -14.04 38.29
N ALA A 23 6.16 -13.59 38.25
CA ALA A 23 5.69 -12.40 38.95
C ALA A 23 5.63 -12.60 40.48
N ASP A 24 6.45 -11.83 41.21
CA ASP A 24 6.41 -11.77 42.67
C ASP A 24 5.36 -10.75 43.15
N THR A 25 4.34 -11.26 43.83
CA THR A 25 3.15 -10.52 44.31
C THR A 25 3.37 -9.77 45.62
N GLN A 26 4.63 -9.60 46.06
CA GLN A 26 4.98 -8.84 47.26
C GLN A 26 5.66 -7.49 46.98
N THR A 27 6.04 -7.21 45.73
CA THR A 27 6.66 -5.94 45.32
C THR A 27 5.62 -4.89 44.87
N LEU A 28 4.40 -5.32 44.54
CA LEU A 28 3.28 -4.46 44.16
C LEU A 28 2.51 -3.83 45.33
N LYS A 29 2.81 -4.19 46.59
CA LYS A 29 2.18 -3.60 47.79
C LYS A 29 2.99 -2.49 48.47
N LYS A 30 4.11 -2.07 47.88
CA LYS A 30 4.97 -1.00 48.41
C LYS A 30 4.93 0.31 47.62
N LEU A 31 3.98 0.45 46.69
CA LEU A 31 3.81 1.67 45.86
C LEU A 31 2.43 2.35 46.04
N GLU A 32 1.60 1.91 46.99
CA GLU A 32 0.29 2.52 47.29
C GLU A 32 0.28 3.41 48.55
N GLY A 33 1.39 4.08 48.87
CA GLY A 33 1.44 4.94 50.06
C GLY A 33 2.36 6.14 49.91
N GLY A 34 1.76 7.34 49.94
CA GLY A 34 2.43 8.57 50.36
C GLY A 34 2.55 9.66 49.31
N ASP A 35 1.59 10.59 49.36
CA ASP A 35 1.73 12.06 49.35
C ASP A 35 3.06 12.67 48.90
N TYR A 36 3.01 13.62 47.95
CA TYR A 36 3.77 14.90 47.94
C TYR A 36 3.32 15.79 46.74
N PRO A 37 3.60 17.12 46.72
CA PRO A 37 2.56 18.16 46.52
C PRO A 37 2.68 18.97 45.21
N PHE A 38 1.58 19.66 44.88
CA PHE A 38 1.49 20.69 43.83
C PHE A 38 2.31 21.95 44.14
N PRO A 39 2.83 22.65 43.11
CA PRO A 39 3.04 24.09 43.16
C PRO A 39 2.10 24.84 42.21
N THR A 40 1.60 25.99 42.69
CA THR A 40 0.59 26.84 42.06
C THR A 40 1.21 28.16 41.53
N THR A 41 0.63 28.66 40.43
CA THR A 41 0.42 30.07 40.00
C THR A 41 1.57 30.99 39.57
N GLN A 42 1.43 31.57 38.36
CA GLN A 42 1.47 33.02 38.13
C GLN A 42 0.65 33.43 36.89
N LYS A 43 -0.01 34.60 36.96
CA LYS A 43 -1.03 35.16 36.03
C LYS A 43 -0.50 36.34 35.17
N SER A 44 -1.06 36.48 33.96
CA SER A 44 -1.49 37.71 33.21
C SER A 44 -0.43 38.74 32.71
N PRO A 45 -0.70 39.61 31.68
CA PRO A 45 -2.02 40.14 31.26
C PRO A 45 -2.34 40.32 29.76
N GLU A 46 -3.62 40.66 29.54
CA GLU A 46 -4.37 41.03 28.32
C GLU A 46 -4.02 42.43 27.79
N TRP A 47 -4.20 42.67 26.47
CA TRP A 47 -4.49 44.00 25.90
C TRP A 47 -5.65 43.97 24.89
N LEU A 48 -6.54 44.94 25.03
CA LEU A 48 -7.69 45.30 24.18
C LEU A 48 -7.27 46.26 23.06
N PHE A 49 -7.85 46.18 21.85
CA PHE A 49 -8.40 47.34 21.12
C PHE A 49 -9.40 46.93 20.00
N LYS A 50 -10.42 47.77 19.83
CA LYS A 50 -11.59 47.74 18.91
C LYS A 50 -11.29 48.46 17.57
N GLY A 51 -11.93 48.03 16.46
CA GLY A 51 -12.25 48.89 15.29
C GLY A 51 -12.32 48.19 13.91
N TYR A 52 -13.45 48.31 13.18
CA TYR A 52 -13.86 47.71 11.88
C TYR A 52 -13.82 48.76 10.69
N PRO A 53 -14.15 48.47 9.39
CA PRO A 53 -13.29 48.15 8.20
C PRO A 53 -13.57 49.11 6.98
N PRO A 54 -13.59 48.79 5.64
CA PRO A 54 -13.01 47.77 4.70
C PRO A 54 -12.41 48.45 3.38
N PRO A 55 -12.24 47.83 2.15
CA PRO A 55 -12.47 46.46 1.66
C PRO A 55 -11.43 45.79 0.70
N SER A 56 -11.69 44.47 0.53
CA SER A 56 -11.53 43.55 -0.63
C SER A 56 -10.17 43.02 -1.13
N ARG A 57 -9.90 41.75 -0.80
CA ARG A 57 -9.74 40.61 -1.74
C ARG A 57 -9.58 39.31 -0.96
N SER A 58 -10.30 38.27 -1.37
CA SER A 58 -10.39 36.95 -0.75
C SER A 58 -9.09 36.14 -0.87
N PRO A 59 -8.67 35.49 0.22
CA PRO A 59 -8.36 34.06 0.17
C PRO A 59 -8.96 33.31 1.37
N HIS A 60 -9.64 32.19 1.11
CA HIS A 60 -10.01 31.24 2.16
C HIS A 60 -8.75 30.52 2.64
N SER A 61 -8.38 30.75 3.90
CA SER A 61 -7.25 30.12 4.56
C SER A 61 -7.69 28.84 5.28
N SER A 62 -7.11 27.73 4.88
CA SER A 62 -6.77 26.61 5.75
C SER A 62 -5.78 27.09 6.82
N TYR A 63 -6.00 26.70 8.09
CA TYR A 63 -4.94 26.78 9.09
C TYR A 63 -4.73 25.43 9.77
N SER A 64 -3.47 25.04 9.68
CA SER A 64 -2.80 23.81 10.07
C SER A 64 -2.54 23.67 11.57
N GLY A 65 -2.29 22.43 12.00
CA GLY A 65 -1.78 22.12 13.33
C GLY A 65 -0.97 20.82 13.42
N THR A 66 -0.03 20.55 12.51
CA THR A 66 1.20 19.76 12.77
C THR A 66 2.19 19.97 11.61
N PRO A 67 3.50 20.14 11.88
CA PRO A 67 4.43 20.70 10.90
C PRO A 67 4.80 19.68 9.82
N ALA A 68 4.61 20.08 8.56
CA ALA A 68 5.23 19.41 7.42
C ALA A 68 6.76 19.44 7.57
N MET A 69 7.41 18.29 7.38
CA MET A 69 8.86 18.16 7.39
C MET A 69 9.44 18.74 6.11
N GLN A 70 9.50 20.07 6.03
CA GLN A 70 10.38 20.79 5.13
C GLN A 70 11.81 20.63 5.63
N LEU A 71 12.76 20.33 4.73
CA LEU A 71 14.18 20.57 4.98
C LEU A 71 14.32 22.01 5.50
N PRO A 72 14.96 22.26 6.66
CA PRO A 72 15.05 23.60 7.21
C PRO A 72 15.66 24.54 6.19
N GLU A 73 14.91 25.59 5.86
CA GLU A 73 15.44 26.73 5.14
C GLU A 73 16.68 27.24 5.89
N ALA A 74 17.77 27.36 5.16
CA ALA A 74 19.13 27.46 5.66
C ALA A 74 19.30 28.45 6.81
N LYS A 75 19.67 27.95 8.01
CA LYS A 75 20.28 28.80 9.05
C LYS A 75 21.51 28.26 9.78
N GLU A 76 22.01 27.04 9.53
CA GLU A 76 23.36 26.71 10.01
C GLU A 76 24.02 25.51 9.27
N PRO A 77 25.19 25.69 8.63
CA PRO A 77 25.92 24.60 7.95
C PRO A 77 26.32 23.47 8.89
N ALA A 78 26.43 23.74 10.20
CA ALA A 78 26.71 22.74 11.22
C ALA A 78 25.58 21.72 11.40
N MET A 79 24.31 22.14 11.29
CA MET A 79 23.17 21.23 11.38
C MET A 79 23.12 20.29 10.16
N VAL A 80 23.45 20.80 8.97
CA VAL A 80 23.53 20.01 7.74
C VAL A 80 24.69 19.00 7.83
N ALA A 81 25.86 19.41 8.31
CA ALA A 81 27.00 18.51 8.50
C ALA A 81 26.66 17.36 9.46
N LYS A 82 26.00 17.65 10.60
CA LYS A 82 25.55 16.64 11.57
C LYS A 82 24.49 15.70 11.00
N TYR A 83 23.57 16.22 10.19
CA TYR A 83 22.56 15.39 9.50
C TYR A 83 23.21 14.41 8.51
N ILE A 84 24.12 14.90 7.67
CA ILE A 84 24.85 14.08 6.71
C ILE A 84 25.70 13.05 7.46
N ALA A 85 26.33 13.42 8.57
CA ALA A 85 27.16 12.52 9.39
C ALA A 85 26.33 11.39 9.98
N ARG A 86 25.16 11.70 10.54
CA ARG A 86 24.25 10.67 11.04
C ARG A 86 23.83 9.68 9.95
N ARG A 87 23.60 10.18 8.73
CA ARG A 87 23.23 9.33 7.59
C ARG A 87 24.42 8.49 7.10
N ALA A 88 25.62 9.03 7.04
CA ALA A 88 26.85 8.31 6.73
C ALA A 88 27.14 7.19 7.75
N THR A 89 26.91 7.43 9.05
CA THR A 89 27.00 6.39 10.09
C THR A 89 25.99 5.26 9.84
N LEU A 90 24.74 5.58 9.49
CA LEU A 90 23.72 4.57 9.19
C LEU A 90 24.04 3.73 7.95
N LEU A 91 24.80 4.29 7.01
CA LEU A 91 25.26 3.61 5.80
C LEU A 91 26.56 2.81 6.00
N GLY A 92 27.14 2.81 7.21
CA GLY A 92 28.40 2.10 7.49
C GLY A 92 29.65 2.76 6.91
N TRP A 93 29.59 4.06 6.57
CA TRP A 93 30.72 4.78 5.98
C TRP A 93 31.76 5.25 7.01
N PHE A 94 31.44 5.13 8.31
CA PHE A 94 32.31 5.49 9.43
C PHE A 94 32.65 4.26 10.29
N ASP A 95 32.78 3.09 9.65
CA ASP A 95 33.17 1.83 10.30
C ASP A 95 34.70 1.73 10.40
N GLU A 96 35.29 2.61 11.20
CA GLU A 96 36.73 2.58 11.50
C GLU A 96 37.04 1.41 12.46
N PRO A 97 38.06 0.57 12.19
CA PRO A 97 38.39 -0.53 13.09
C PRO A 97 38.77 0.01 14.47
N ALA A 98 38.09 -0.47 15.52
CA ALA A 98 38.20 0.04 16.90
C ALA A 98 39.65 0.11 17.46
N ALA A 99 40.59 -0.63 16.89
CA ALA A 99 42.00 -0.58 17.25
C ALA A 99 42.72 0.72 16.79
N ALA A 100 42.31 1.31 15.65
CA ALA A 100 42.95 2.49 15.07
C ALA A 100 42.53 3.79 15.77
N ALA A 101 41.23 3.94 16.06
CA ALA A 101 40.67 5.12 16.74
C ALA A 101 41.21 5.31 18.17
N ILE A 102 41.57 4.23 18.88
CA ILE A 102 42.09 4.28 20.26
C ILE A 102 43.57 4.71 20.29
N THR A 103 44.34 4.47 19.22
CA THR A 103 45.78 4.75 19.19
C THR A 103 46.16 6.17 18.76
N SER A 104 45.39 6.81 17.88
CA SER A 104 45.69 8.14 17.36
C SER A 104 44.98 9.25 18.15
N GLY A 105 43.75 9.02 18.62
CA GLY A 105 42.91 10.06 19.22
C GLY A 105 42.30 11.06 18.22
N TRP A 106 42.38 10.77 16.92
CA TRP A 106 41.81 11.56 15.83
C TRP A 106 41.00 10.64 14.90
N SER A 107 39.89 11.13 14.35
CA SER A 107 39.08 10.37 13.38
C SER A 107 39.68 10.47 11.98
N SER A 108 39.81 9.32 11.31
CA SER A 108 40.17 9.27 9.88
C SER A 108 38.97 9.51 8.96
N THR A 109 37.77 9.62 9.54
CA THR A 109 36.51 9.82 8.82
C THR A 109 35.85 11.13 9.23
N CYS A 110 35.34 11.88 8.25
CA CYS A 110 34.60 13.11 8.52
C CYS A 110 33.78 13.55 7.31
N ILE A 111 32.79 14.40 7.55
CA ILE A 111 32.19 15.27 6.54
C ILE A 111 32.68 16.69 6.76
N ALA A 112 33.15 17.33 5.70
CA ALA A 112 33.52 18.73 5.70
C ALA A 112 32.59 19.52 4.77
N LEU A 113 31.89 20.52 5.32
CA LEU A 113 31.07 21.46 4.54
C LEU A 113 31.67 22.85 4.56
N LYS A 114 31.89 23.42 3.37
CA LYS A 114 32.42 24.77 3.22
C LYS A 114 31.37 25.80 3.63
N ARG A 115 31.74 26.71 4.52
CA ARG A 115 30.93 27.84 4.94
C ARG A 115 31.10 29.03 3.98
N PRO A 116 30.16 29.99 3.96
CA PRO A 116 30.29 31.20 3.16
C PRO A 116 31.52 32.07 3.48
N ASP A 117 32.10 31.91 4.68
CA ASP A 117 33.32 32.60 5.12
C ASP A 117 34.62 31.92 4.65
N GLY A 118 34.51 30.82 3.89
CA GLY A 118 35.64 30.02 3.42
C GLY A 118 36.20 29.02 4.44
N SER A 119 35.67 29.00 5.66
CA SER A 119 36.02 27.98 6.66
C SER A 119 35.23 26.68 6.45
N TYR A 120 35.70 25.57 7.00
CA TYR A 120 35.00 24.28 6.92
C TYR A 120 34.34 23.92 8.26
N THR A 121 33.14 23.35 8.19
CA THR A 121 32.49 22.68 9.33
C THR A 121 32.68 21.18 9.20
N TYR A 122 33.19 20.55 10.26
CA TYR A 122 33.43 19.12 10.29
C TYR A 122 32.39 18.40 11.14
N ALA A 123 32.07 17.16 10.78
CA ALA A 123 31.28 16.24 11.59
C ALA A 123 31.74 14.79 11.33
N PRO A 124 32.25 14.04 12.32
CA PRO A 124 32.56 14.42 13.70
C PRO A 124 33.49 15.64 13.85
N ASP A 125 33.50 16.29 15.02
CA ASP A 125 34.18 17.57 15.28
C ASP A 125 35.72 17.46 15.38
N ASP A 126 36.27 16.24 15.30
CA ASP A 126 37.66 15.84 15.57
C ASP A 126 38.38 15.12 14.39
N PRO A 127 38.42 15.71 13.17
CA PRO A 127 39.16 15.13 12.05
C PRO A 127 40.68 15.28 12.21
N SER A 128 41.45 14.33 11.67
CA SER A 128 42.92 14.39 11.66
C SER A 128 43.48 15.69 11.02
N PRO A 129 44.62 16.23 11.48
CA PRO A 129 45.14 17.49 10.97
C PRO A 129 45.57 17.38 9.50
N ASP A 130 46.01 16.20 9.07
CA ASP A 130 46.37 15.91 7.69
C ASP A 130 45.14 15.88 6.77
N LEU A 131 43.99 15.40 7.28
CA LEU A 131 42.71 15.41 6.58
C LEU A 131 42.16 16.82 6.44
N VAL A 132 42.24 17.63 7.49
CA VAL A 132 41.89 19.06 7.45
C VAL A 132 42.71 19.79 6.39
N ALA A 133 44.02 19.53 6.34
CA ALA A 133 44.91 20.12 5.35
C ALA A 133 44.59 19.64 3.92
N ALA A 134 44.22 18.37 3.73
CA ALA A 134 43.82 17.83 2.43
C ALA A 134 42.49 18.43 1.93
N VAL A 135 41.49 18.57 2.79
CA VAL A 135 40.21 19.22 2.48
C VAL A 135 40.44 20.68 2.07
N ALA A 136 41.29 21.40 2.80
CA ALA A 136 41.64 22.78 2.47
C ALA A 136 42.37 22.91 1.12
N ARG A 137 43.16 21.90 0.71
CA ARG A 137 43.82 21.87 -0.61
C ARG A 137 42.86 21.54 -1.76
N LEU A 138 41.79 20.78 -1.51
CA LEU A 138 40.76 20.45 -2.51
C LEU A 138 39.86 21.65 -2.82
N ASP A 139 39.57 22.48 -1.82
CA ASP A 139 38.77 23.71 -1.92
C ASP A 139 37.31 23.53 -2.39
N GLU A 140 36.73 22.35 -2.19
CA GLU A 140 35.38 22.00 -2.63
C GLU A 140 34.27 22.34 -1.62
N SER A 141 33.02 22.44 -2.11
CA SER A 141 31.85 22.83 -1.31
C SER A 141 31.48 21.80 -0.24
N ALA A 142 31.59 20.51 -0.57
CA ALA A 142 31.36 19.41 0.36
C ALA A 142 32.33 18.26 0.09
N VAL A 143 32.92 17.73 1.16
CA VAL A 143 33.87 16.61 1.12
C VAL A 143 33.47 15.56 2.16
N VAL A 144 33.53 14.29 1.78
CA VAL A 144 33.33 13.12 2.65
C VAL A 144 34.61 12.30 2.64
N SER A 145 35.13 12.00 3.81
CA SER A 145 36.13 10.96 4.01
C SER A 145 35.43 9.72 4.56
N MET A 146 35.40 8.65 3.76
CA MET A 146 34.73 7.40 4.10
C MET A 146 35.71 6.26 4.33
N VAL A 147 35.39 5.44 5.33
CA VAL A 147 36.02 4.15 5.62
C VAL A 147 34.90 3.14 5.86
N SER A 148 34.76 2.18 4.95
CA SER A 148 33.76 1.11 5.02
C SER A 148 34.42 -0.26 4.86
N GLU A 149 33.68 -1.33 5.13
CA GLU A 149 34.16 -2.70 4.88
C GLU A 149 34.58 -2.90 3.41
N VAL A 150 33.79 -2.37 2.48
CA VAL A 150 34.07 -2.38 1.04
C VAL A 150 35.38 -1.66 0.74
N THR A 151 35.59 -0.47 1.33
CA THR A 151 36.82 0.31 1.16
C THR A 151 38.06 -0.48 1.57
N ASN A 152 38.01 -1.16 2.73
CA ASN A 152 39.13 -1.97 3.21
C ASN A 152 39.43 -3.15 2.28
N GLN A 153 38.40 -3.85 1.79
CA GLN A 153 38.57 -4.95 0.85
C GLN A 153 39.16 -4.49 -0.49
N VAL A 154 38.73 -3.32 -1.00
CA VAL A 154 39.35 -2.73 -2.20
C VAL A 154 40.81 -2.40 -1.96
N LEU A 155 41.14 -1.75 -0.84
CA LEU A 155 42.53 -1.39 -0.50
C LEU A 155 43.45 -2.61 -0.39
N ASP A 156 42.96 -3.73 0.14
CA ASP A 156 43.73 -4.98 0.24
C ASP A 156 43.99 -5.64 -1.12
N SER A 157 43.17 -5.31 -2.14
CA SER A 157 43.33 -5.79 -3.51
C SER A 157 44.24 -4.92 -4.39
N ILE A 158 44.55 -3.70 -3.94
CA ILE A 158 45.36 -2.73 -4.70
C ILE A 158 46.84 -3.10 -4.63
N LYS A 159 47.51 -3.11 -5.79
CA LYS A 159 48.97 -3.32 -5.86
C LYS A 159 49.73 -2.03 -5.50
N PRO A 160 50.92 -2.11 -4.87
CA PRO A 160 51.68 -0.93 -4.46
C PRO A 160 52.05 0.06 -5.58
N GLU A 161 52.15 -0.41 -6.83
CA GLU A 161 52.51 0.42 -8.00
C GLU A 161 51.28 0.93 -8.79
N GLN A 162 50.06 0.66 -8.32
CA GLN A 162 48.84 0.97 -9.04
C GLN A 162 48.43 2.44 -8.84
N ALA A 163 48.42 3.22 -9.91
CA ALA A 163 48.10 4.66 -9.86
C ALA A 163 46.58 4.99 -9.93
N SER A 164 45.74 4.05 -10.37
CA SER A 164 44.30 4.23 -10.43
C SER A 164 43.55 2.90 -10.40
N LEU A 165 42.37 2.89 -9.79
CA LEU A 165 41.40 1.80 -9.89
C LEU A 165 40.53 2.01 -11.14
N VAL A 166 40.48 1.03 -12.05
CA VAL A 166 39.66 1.09 -13.26
C VAL A 166 38.39 0.29 -13.04
N ILE A 167 37.23 0.93 -13.21
CA ILE A 167 35.93 0.29 -13.09
C ILE A 167 35.52 -0.25 -14.45
N GLU A 168 35.51 -1.58 -14.62
CA GLU A 168 35.25 -2.22 -15.93
C GLU A 168 33.88 -1.88 -16.51
N SER A 169 32.86 -1.66 -15.67
CA SER A 169 31.49 -1.39 -16.11
C SER A 169 31.26 0.02 -16.67
N THR A 170 32.04 1.02 -16.23
CA THR A 170 31.86 2.43 -16.59
C THR A 170 33.07 3.02 -17.31
N GLY A 171 34.22 2.34 -17.29
CA GLY A 171 35.50 2.86 -17.77
C GLY A 171 36.08 3.99 -16.90
N ALA A 172 35.39 4.38 -15.82
CA ALA A 172 35.84 5.42 -14.91
C ALA A 172 37.10 4.98 -14.15
N ARG A 173 38.00 5.94 -13.89
CA ARG A 173 39.24 5.72 -13.16
C ARG A 173 39.21 6.49 -11.85
N ILE A 174 39.26 5.78 -10.73
CA ILE A 174 39.42 6.40 -9.41
C ILE A 174 40.93 6.52 -9.12
N PRO A 175 41.50 7.73 -9.00
CA PRO A 175 42.92 7.91 -8.70
C PRO A 175 43.29 7.30 -7.34
N ILE A 176 44.46 6.68 -7.26
CA ILE A 176 45.04 6.17 -6.01
C ILE A 176 46.20 7.10 -5.64
N VAL A 177 46.11 7.67 -4.44
CA VAL A 177 47.08 8.62 -3.88
C VAL A 177 47.78 7.92 -2.71
N ALA A 178 49.10 8.10 -2.60
CA ALA A 178 49.88 7.45 -1.56
C ALA A 178 49.52 7.97 -0.16
N ARG A 179 49.45 9.31 -0.01
CA ARG A 179 49.26 10.02 1.26
C ARG A 179 48.27 11.16 1.15
N LEU A 180 47.62 11.55 2.24
CA LEU A 180 46.79 12.77 2.28
C LEU A 180 47.54 14.03 1.81
N ALA A 181 48.86 14.10 2.04
CA ALA A 181 49.72 15.21 1.63
C ALA A 181 49.74 15.45 0.10
N ASP A 182 49.57 14.39 -0.70
CA ASP A 182 49.65 14.42 -2.17
C ASP A 182 48.30 14.78 -2.82
N VAL A 183 47.29 15.10 -2.01
CA VAL A 183 45.99 15.58 -2.49
C VAL A 183 46.12 17.03 -2.96
N HIS A 184 45.88 17.25 -4.25
CA HIS A 184 45.95 18.56 -4.91
C HIS A 184 44.64 18.91 -5.63
N SER A 185 44.36 20.20 -5.80
CA SER A 185 43.18 20.72 -6.50
C SER A 185 43.05 20.25 -7.96
N SER A 186 44.14 19.84 -8.61
CA SER A 186 44.10 19.26 -9.95
C SER A 186 43.30 17.95 -10.04
N LEU A 187 43.17 17.20 -8.93
CA LEU A 187 42.40 15.95 -8.88
C LEU A 187 40.91 16.19 -9.13
N VAL A 188 40.39 17.33 -8.65
CA VAL A 188 38.99 17.75 -8.81
C VAL A 188 38.59 17.87 -10.28
N HIS A 189 39.54 18.24 -11.16
CA HIS A 189 39.26 18.33 -12.59
C HIS A 189 39.12 16.98 -13.28
N SER A 190 39.74 15.93 -12.72
CA SER A 190 39.81 14.59 -13.31
C SER A 190 38.85 13.57 -12.71
N ALA A 191 38.43 13.75 -11.45
CA ALA A 191 37.59 12.79 -10.73
C ALA A 191 36.73 13.50 -9.67
N SER A 192 35.72 12.78 -9.15
CA SER A 192 34.89 13.18 -8.00
C SER A 192 35.29 12.49 -6.70
N SER A 193 36.27 11.59 -6.75
CA SER A 193 36.79 10.84 -5.60
C SER A 193 38.24 10.40 -5.82
N CYS A 194 38.96 10.10 -4.75
CA CYS A 194 40.25 9.44 -4.77
C CYS A 194 40.42 8.47 -3.58
N ILE A 195 41.18 7.40 -3.80
CA ILE A 195 41.52 6.41 -2.77
C ILE A 195 42.88 6.79 -2.19
N ILE A 196 43.00 6.77 -0.86
CA ILE A 196 44.25 7.06 -0.16
C ILE A 196 44.78 5.79 0.48
N ALA A 197 46.00 5.41 0.10
CA ALA A 197 46.57 4.11 0.46
C ALA A 197 47.08 4.05 1.91
N GLU A 198 47.82 5.06 2.39
CA GLU A 198 48.43 5.05 3.73
C GLU A 198 47.39 5.20 4.85
N GLU A 199 46.48 6.15 4.72
CA GLU A 199 45.41 6.44 5.67
C GLU A 199 44.15 5.56 5.47
N ARG A 200 44.18 4.67 4.47
CA ARG A 200 43.15 3.66 4.17
C ARG A 200 41.73 4.20 4.10
N CYS A 201 41.54 5.37 3.49
CA CYS A 201 40.24 6.01 3.34
C CYS A 201 39.99 6.47 1.89
N VAL A 202 38.75 6.77 1.57
CA VAL A 202 38.35 7.34 0.28
C VAL A 202 37.85 8.76 0.51
N LEU A 203 38.44 9.72 -0.19
CA LEU A 203 37.96 11.09 -0.25
C LEU A 203 37.01 11.26 -1.43
N ILE A 204 35.86 11.87 -1.18
CA ILE A 204 34.83 12.14 -2.17
C ILE A 204 34.41 13.58 -2.02
N TRP A 205 34.23 14.28 -3.13
CA TRP A 205 33.84 15.68 -3.11
C TRP A 205 32.69 15.98 -4.08
N SER A 206 31.97 17.04 -3.77
CA SER A 206 30.89 17.59 -4.60
C SER A 206 30.87 19.11 -4.52
N ASN A 207 30.52 19.73 -5.65
CA ASN A 207 30.30 21.16 -5.78
C ASN A 207 29.04 21.62 -5.04
N GLU A 208 28.11 20.71 -4.72
CA GLU A 208 26.89 21.00 -3.99
C GLU A 208 26.74 20.09 -2.75
N PRO A 209 26.57 20.67 -1.53
CA PRO A 209 26.41 19.88 -0.30
C PRO A 209 25.25 18.89 -0.29
N ARG A 210 24.21 19.14 -1.08
CA ARG A 210 23.01 18.29 -1.13
C ARG A 210 23.26 16.97 -1.87
N THR A 211 24.19 16.96 -2.82
CA THR A 211 24.44 15.81 -3.70
C THR A 211 25.52 14.87 -3.16
N ILE A 212 26.29 15.29 -2.14
CA ILE A 212 27.46 14.55 -1.65
C ILE A 212 27.14 13.11 -1.20
N ILE A 213 25.97 12.88 -0.60
CA ILE A 213 25.53 11.52 -0.20
C ILE A 213 25.31 10.64 -1.44
N ASN A 214 24.68 11.17 -2.48
CA ASN A 214 24.42 10.39 -3.70
C ASN A 214 25.73 10.08 -4.44
N VAL A 215 26.66 11.04 -4.49
CA VAL A 215 28.00 10.83 -5.07
C VAL A 215 28.75 9.76 -4.28
N ALA A 216 28.75 9.85 -2.94
CA ALA A 216 29.43 8.89 -2.09
C ALA A 216 28.87 7.47 -2.24
N HIS A 217 27.54 7.33 -2.28
CA HIS A 217 26.89 6.04 -2.48
C HIS A 217 27.19 5.44 -3.86
N ASN A 218 27.24 6.25 -4.92
CA ASN A 218 27.63 5.78 -6.24
C ASN A 218 29.08 5.29 -6.30
N VAL A 219 30.00 5.98 -5.62
CA VAL A 219 31.41 5.56 -5.53
C VAL A 219 31.52 4.23 -4.78
N GLU A 220 30.80 4.06 -3.67
CA GLU A 220 30.75 2.80 -2.92
C GLU A 220 30.18 1.65 -3.77
N LYS A 221 29.10 1.88 -4.53
CA LYS A 221 28.53 0.89 -5.45
C LYS A 221 29.52 0.48 -6.55
N GLN A 222 30.30 1.42 -7.06
CA GLN A 222 31.37 1.15 -8.04
C GLN A 222 32.50 0.32 -7.43
N MET A 223 32.91 0.63 -6.19
CA MET A 223 33.93 -0.13 -5.45
C MET A 223 33.46 -1.55 -5.14
N LEU A 224 32.19 -1.74 -4.76
CA LEU A 224 31.60 -3.05 -4.55
C LEU A 224 31.58 -3.89 -5.83
N GLY A 225 31.21 -3.27 -6.96
CA GLY A 225 31.24 -3.91 -8.28
C GLY A 225 32.62 -4.42 -8.67
N PHE A 226 33.69 -3.73 -8.25
CA PHE A 226 35.07 -4.17 -8.48
C PHE A 226 35.42 -5.46 -7.71
N ILE A 227 34.93 -5.63 -6.47
CA ILE A 227 35.21 -6.81 -5.66
C ILE A 227 34.45 -8.04 -6.14
N VAL A 228 33.16 -7.87 -6.49
CA VAL A 228 32.23 -8.99 -6.74
C VAL A 228 32.26 -9.46 -8.21
N GLY A 229 32.74 -8.62 -9.14
CA GLY A 229 32.77 -8.91 -10.57
C GLY A 229 31.38 -8.86 -11.26
N PRO A 230 31.31 -9.11 -12.58
CA PRO A 230 30.09 -8.88 -13.39
C PRO A 230 28.92 -9.86 -13.14
N ASN A 231 29.08 -10.87 -12.27
CA ASN A 231 28.04 -11.85 -11.95
C ASN A 231 27.47 -11.62 -10.54
N MET A 232 26.83 -10.47 -10.30
CA MET A 232 26.21 -10.19 -9.00
C MET A 232 24.88 -10.96 -8.85
N PRO A 233 24.70 -11.82 -7.82
CA PRO A 233 23.38 -12.19 -7.35
C PRO A 233 22.75 -11.00 -6.61
N THR A 234 21.55 -10.62 -7.03
CA THR A 234 20.77 -9.43 -6.61
C THR A 234 20.47 -9.32 -5.10
N ASN A 235 20.91 -10.27 -4.28
CA ASN A 235 20.49 -10.41 -2.88
C ASN A 235 21.52 -9.94 -1.83
N MET A 236 22.68 -9.41 -2.21
CA MET A 236 23.66 -8.85 -1.25
C MET A 236 23.52 -7.33 -1.03
N LEU A 237 22.77 -6.62 -1.89
CA LEU A 237 22.47 -5.17 -1.73
C LEU A 237 21.06 -4.88 -1.17
N ALA A 238 20.33 -5.92 -0.77
CA ALA A 238 18.92 -5.83 -0.38
C ALA A 238 18.66 -5.12 0.96
N GLN A 239 19.66 -4.51 1.61
CA GLN A 239 19.47 -3.78 2.87
C GLN A 239 19.66 -2.26 2.74
N THR A 240 19.90 -1.72 1.54
CA THR A 240 20.16 -0.27 1.39
C THR A 240 19.38 0.40 0.25
N GLU A 241 18.57 -0.32 -0.52
CA GLU A 241 17.69 0.25 -1.55
C GLU A 241 16.23 0.40 -1.08
N GLU A 242 15.99 1.27 -0.09
CA GLU A 242 14.70 1.94 0.07
C GLU A 242 14.95 3.39 0.51
N GLN A 243 15.23 4.25 -0.48
CA GLN A 243 14.94 5.70 -0.55
C GLN A 243 15.84 6.34 -1.63
N SER A 244 15.58 6.03 -2.90
CA SER A 244 16.06 6.87 -4.00
C SER A 244 15.12 8.07 -4.12
N VAL A 245 15.64 9.23 -3.77
CA VAL A 245 15.06 10.54 -4.10
C VAL A 245 15.08 10.69 -5.62
N GLU A 246 13.89 10.74 -6.23
CA GLU A 246 13.76 11.20 -7.62
C GLU A 246 14.14 12.69 -7.70
N GLY A 247 14.99 13.02 -8.68
CA GLY A 247 15.12 14.37 -9.21
C GLY A 247 16.32 15.19 -8.73
N LEU A 248 17.52 14.90 -9.27
CA LEU A 248 18.48 15.93 -9.68
C LEU A 248 19.52 15.31 -10.64
N VAL A 249 19.33 15.56 -11.93
CA VAL A 249 20.30 15.22 -12.98
C VAL A 249 21.53 16.10 -12.77
N THR A 250 22.66 15.48 -12.40
CA THR A 250 23.97 16.14 -12.44
C THR A 250 24.60 15.85 -13.81
N PRO A 251 25.03 16.86 -14.58
CA PRO A 251 25.71 16.61 -15.84
C PRO A 251 27.12 16.06 -15.53
N VAL A 252 27.34 14.78 -15.80
CA VAL A 252 28.66 14.16 -15.69
C VAL A 252 29.52 14.61 -16.88
N ARG A 253 30.71 15.14 -16.57
CA ARG A 253 31.73 15.56 -17.53
C ARG A 253 32.24 14.32 -18.29
N GLY A 254 31.95 14.25 -19.59
CA GLY A 254 32.18 13.07 -20.44
C GLY A 254 30.98 12.65 -21.30
N ALA A 255 29.97 13.52 -21.44
CA ALA A 255 28.78 13.27 -22.26
C ALA A 255 29.14 12.91 -23.71
N ILE A 256 28.53 11.81 -24.16
CA ILE A 256 28.54 11.29 -25.52
C ILE A 256 27.82 12.33 -26.40
N ASP A 257 28.33 12.58 -27.61
CA ASP A 257 27.77 13.58 -28.52
C ASP A 257 26.32 13.20 -28.90
N GLU A 258 25.34 13.90 -28.32
CA GLU A 258 23.88 13.68 -28.49
C GLU A 258 23.40 13.89 -29.94
N LYS A 259 24.32 14.24 -30.85
CA LYS A 259 24.08 14.41 -32.29
C LYS A 259 24.40 13.19 -33.13
N ASP A 260 24.93 12.10 -32.56
CA ASP A 260 25.15 10.87 -33.32
C ASP A 260 23.81 10.20 -33.68
N GLU A 261 23.53 10.12 -34.98
CA GLU A 261 22.28 9.56 -35.53
C GLU A 261 22.02 8.11 -35.08
N VAL A 262 23.08 7.38 -34.72
CA VAL A 262 23.03 6.00 -34.26
C VAL A 262 22.44 5.89 -32.85
N TYR A 263 22.79 6.82 -31.95
CA TYR A 263 22.29 6.85 -30.57
C TYR A 263 20.86 7.37 -30.50
N GLN A 264 20.51 8.37 -31.31
CA GLN A 264 19.13 8.83 -31.50
C GLN A 264 18.21 7.69 -31.99
N ARG A 265 18.71 6.82 -32.88
CA ARG A 265 17.95 5.64 -33.34
C ARG A 265 17.76 4.59 -32.26
N ALA A 266 18.75 4.36 -31.41
CA ALA A 266 18.65 3.40 -30.32
C ALA A 266 17.67 3.88 -29.24
N ILE A 267 17.72 5.16 -28.88
CA ILE A 267 16.82 5.77 -27.89
C ILE A 267 15.36 5.76 -28.40
N LYS A 268 15.14 6.13 -29.67
CA LYS A 268 13.80 6.05 -30.30
C LYS A 268 13.21 4.64 -30.34
N VAL A 269 14.04 3.60 -30.41
CA VAL A 269 13.60 2.20 -30.42
C VAL A 269 13.32 1.69 -29.01
N GLU A 270 14.04 2.16 -27.99
CA GLU A 270 13.78 1.80 -26.59
C GLU A 270 12.59 2.54 -25.98
N GLU A 271 12.33 3.79 -26.38
CA GLU A 271 11.21 4.60 -25.86
C GLU A 271 9.87 4.41 -26.61
N GLY A 272 9.85 3.58 -27.66
CA GLY A 272 8.60 3.16 -28.29
C GLY A 272 7.84 4.27 -29.04
N GLU A 273 8.54 5.29 -29.54
CA GLU A 273 7.96 6.32 -30.37
C GLU A 273 7.91 5.87 -31.83
N CYS A 274 6.73 5.40 -32.27
CA CYS A 274 6.40 5.39 -33.69
C CYS A 274 6.33 6.85 -34.18
N GLU A 275 7.23 7.23 -35.06
CA GLU A 275 7.32 8.59 -35.61
C GLU A 275 6.03 9.00 -36.33
N GLY A 276 5.49 10.15 -35.94
CA GLY A 276 4.62 10.99 -36.75
C GLY A 276 3.12 10.91 -36.44
N GLU A 277 2.68 11.55 -35.35
CA GLU A 277 1.36 12.20 -35.29
C GLU A 277 1.30 13.22 -34.15
N GLU A 278 0.46 14.22 -34.33
CA GLU A 278 0.22 15.39 -33.48
C GLU A 278 -0.10 15.04 -32.01
N ASP A 279 0.50 15.75 -31.06
CA ASP A 279 0.09 15.90 -29.64
C ASP A 279 -0.55 14.64 -29.01
N ILE A 280 0.14 13.49 -29.11
CA ILE A 280 -0.36 12.17 -28.73
C ILE A 280 -0.49 12.03 -27.20
N GLU A 281 0.21 12.88 -26.41
CA GLU A 281 0.14 12.82 -24.95
C GLU A 281 -1.28 13.09 -24.41
N GLY A 282 -2.13 13.84 -25.13
CA GLY A 282 -3.51 14.09 -24.73
C GLY A 282 -4.52 12.99 -25.11
N LYS A 283 -4.15 12.04 -25.97
CA LYS A 283 -5.09 10.96 -26.39
C LYS A 283 -5.06 9.82 -25.36
N GLN A 284 -6.24 9.37 -24.92
CA GLN A 284 -6.38 8.19 -24.07
C GLN A 284 -5.71 6.97 -24.73
N PRO A 285 -4.98 6.13 -23.97
CA PRO A 285 -4.24 5.02 -24.56
C PRO A 285 -5.23 3.96 -25.07
N VAL A 286 -5.15 3.60 -26.36
CA VAL A 286 -6.02 2.57 -26.93
C VAL A 286 -5.65 1.20 -26.35
N ARG A 287 -6.55 0.63 -25.54
CA ARG A 287 -6.35 -0.67 -24.90
C ARG A 287 -6.77 -1.82 -25.82
N PRO A 288 -5.85 -2.72 -26.23
CA PRO A 288 -6.17 -3.80 -27.16
C PRO A 288 -7.04 -4.89 -26.52
N VAL A 289 -7.91 -5.50 -27.34
CA VAL A 289 -8.69 -6.69 -26.95
C VAL A 289 -7.89 -7.94 -27.27
N LEU A 290 -7.41 -8.63 -26.23
CA LEU A 290 -6.69 -9.89 -26.38
C LEU A 290 -7.68 -11.04 -26.64
N ARG A 291 -7.40 -11.86 -27.66
CA ARG A 291 -8.25 -13.01 -28.06
C ARG A 291 -7.65 -14.37 -27.68
N VAL A 292 -6.54 -14.37 -26.95
CA VAL A 292 -5.82 -15.60 -26.56
C VAL A 292 -6.70 -16.48 -25.68
N HIS A 293 -7.42 -15.88 -24.72
CA HIS A 293 -8.41 -16.58 -23.93
C HIS A 293 -9.50 -17.24 -24.79
N SER A 294 -10.11 -16.50 -25.73
CA SER A 294 -11.16 -17.04 -26.62
C SER A 294 -10.65 -18.21 -27.46
N PHE A 295 -9.43 -18.11 -27.99
CA PHE A 295 -8.80 -19.21 -28.72
C PHE A 295 -8.57 -20.44 -27.83
N ARG A 296 -8.04 -20.23 -26.62
CA ARG A 296 -7.83 -21.28 -25.62
C ARG A 296 -9.12 -22.04 -25.30
N ILE A 297 -10.22 -21.31 -25.04
CA ILE A 297 -11.54 -21.90 -24.80
C ILE A 297 -12.08 -22.61 -26.04
N GLY A 298 -11.80 -22.10 -27.24
CA GLY A 298 -12.13 -22.79 -28.50
C GLY A 298 -11.49 -24.19 -28.58
N VAL A 299 -10.20 -24.31 -28.24
CA VAL A 299 -9.49 -25.60 -28.19
C VAL A 299 -10.12 -26.54 -27.14
N VAL A 300 -10.45 -26.02 -25.96
CA VAL A 300 -11.15 -26.79 -24.91
C VAL A 300 -12.48 -27.34 -25.43
N MET A 301 -13.29 -26.50 -26.08
CA MET A 301 -14.59 -26.92 -26.62
C MET A 301 -14.44 -28.01 -27.69
N ILE A 302 -13.43 -27.93 -28.55
CA ILE A 302 -13.11 -28.97 -29.53
C ILE A 302 -12.79 -30.29 -28.81
N LEU A 303 -11.93 -30.27 -27.78
CA LEU A 303 -11.58 -31.48 -27.02
C LEU A 303 -12.78 -32.10 -26.30
N VAL A 304 -13.65 -31.28 -25.71
CA VAL A 304 -14.90 -31.74 -25.09
C VAL A 304 -15.76 -32.43 -26.13
N ILE A 305 -16.04 -31.78 -27.27
CA ILE A 305 -16.87 -32.32 -28.34
C ILE A 305 -16.29 -33.65 -28.85
N LEU A 306 -14.99 -33.68 -29.18
CA LEU A 306 -14.32 -34.89 -29.67
C LEU A 306 -14.43 -36.06 -28.68
N THR A 307 -14.23 -35.80 -27.39
CA THR A 307 -14.31 -36.82 -26.34
C THR A 307 -15.73 -37.40 -26.24
N GLN A 308 -16.76 -36.55 -26.28
CA GLN A 308 -18.15 -37.01 -26.25
C GLN A 308 -18.54 -37.73 -27.56
N SER A 309 -18.06 -37.26 -28.71
CA SER A 309 -18.29 -37.91 -30.01
C SER A 309 -17.69 -39.31 -30.07
N VAL A 310 -16.55 -39.57 -29.44
CA VAL A 310 -15.99 -40.93 -29.32
C VAL A 310 -16.93 -41.83 -28.51
N GLY A 311 -17.55 -41.32 -27.45
CA GLY A 311 -18.58 -42.03 -26.67
C GLY A 311 -19.78 -42.43 -27.54
N VAL A 312 -20.34 -41.47 -28.28
CA VAL A 312 -21.46 -41.72 -29.20
C VAL A 312 -21.06 -42.67 -30.33
N SER A 313 -19.86 -42.54 -30.88
CA SER A 313 -19.35 -43.43 -31.93
C SER A 313 -19.26 -44.89 -31.48
N LYS A 314 -18.88 -45.13 -30.22
CA LYS A 314 -18.89 -46.49 -29.64
C LYS A 314 -20.30 -47.06 -29.53
N LEU A 315 -21.28 -46.25 -29.12
CA LEU A 315 -22.68 -46.67 -29.06
C LEU A 315 -23.23 -47.00 -30.45
N LEU A 316 -22.94 -46.16 -31.45
CA LEU A 316 -23.32 -46.40 -32.84
C LEU A 316 -22.73 -47.72 -33.38
N ARG A 317 -21.44 -47.99 -33.13
CA ARG A 317 -20.81 -49.26 -33.54
C ARG A 317 -21.43 -50.48 -32.88
N GLN A 318 -21.73 -50.41 -31.58
CA GLN A 318 -22.39 -51.52 -30.88
C GLN A 318 -23.79 -51.78 -31.45
N TRP A 319 -24.55 -50.72 -31.72
CA TRP A 319 -25.87 -50.83 -32.34
C TRP A 319 -25.81 -51.49 -33.73
N THR A 320 -24.78 -51.21 -34.54
CA THR A 320 -24.66 -51.89 -35.86
C THR A 320 -24.49 -53.41 -35.76
N TRP A 321 -24.08 -53.95 -34.61
CA TRP A 321 -23.83 -55.38 -34.45
C TRP A 321 -25.06 -56.16 -33.96
N ASP A 322 -25.90 -55.57 -33.12
CA ASP A 322 -27.03 -56.27 -32.49
C ASP A 322 -28.39 -55.56 -32.58
N GLY A 323 -28.43 -54.32 -33.07
CA GLY A 323 -29.66 -53.55 -33.29
C GLY A 323 -30.37 -53.08 -32.02
N ASP A 324 -29.79 -53.24 -30.83
CA ASP A 324 -30.44 -52.87 -29.56
C ASP A 324 -30.37 -51.36 -29.28
N TRP A 325 -31.53 -50.73 -29.14
CA TRP A 325 -31.69 -49.29 -28.92
C TRP A 325 -31.54 -48.86 -27.46
N MET A 326 -31.62 -49.78 -26.49
CA MET A 326 -31.61 -49.44 -25.06
C MET A 326 -30.33 -48.72 -24.62
N ARG A 327 -29.20 -48.95 -25.32
CA ARG A 327 -27.91 -48.32 -25.00
C ARG A 327 -27.88 -46.81 -25.23
N PHE A 328 -28.74 -46.29 -26.11
CA PHE A 328 -28.81 -44.85 -26.38
C PHE A 328 -29.33 -44.03 -25.19
N ILE A 329 -29.92 -44.65 -24.17
CA ILE A 329 -30.25 -43.99 -22.90
C ILE A 329 -29.00 -43.33 -22.28
N LEU A 330 -27.80 -43.89 -22.49
CA LEU A 330 -26.54 -43.32 -22.00
C LEU A 330 -26.20 -41.95 -22.60
N VAL A 331 -26.77 -41.58 -23.76
CA VAL A 331 -26.59 -40.25 -24.37
C VAL A 331 -27.14 -39.15 -23.44
N ALA A 332 -28.14 -39.45 -22.60
CA ALA A 332 -28.66 -38.51 -21.61
C ALA A 332 -27.62 -38.10 -20.54
N VAL A 333 -26.53 -38.87 -20.40
CA VAL A 333 -25.43 -38.57 -19.47
C VAL A 333 -24.39 -37.61 -20.09
N ILE A 334 -24.47 -37.33 -21.40
CA ILE A 334 -23.53 -36.44 -22.08
C ILE A 334 -23.55 -35.01 -21.50
N PRO A 335 -24.69 -34.33 -21.28
CA PRO A 335 -24.69 -32.98 -20.72
C PRO A 335 -23.95 -32.85 -19.37
N PRO A 336 -24.21 -33.67 -18.33
CA PRO A 336 -23.44 -33.59 -17.10
C PRO A 336 -21.96 -33.99 -17.29
N LEU A 337 -21.64 -34.91 -18.20
CA LEU A 337 -20.26 -35.25 -18.53
C LEU A 337 -19.52 -34.12 -19.25
N CYS A 338 -20.19 -33.35 -20.12
CA CYS A 338 -19.62 -32.16 -20.75
C CYS A 338 -19.19 -31.15 -19.71
N LEU A 339 -20.07 -30.86 -18.73
CA LEU A 339 -19.78 -29.91 -17.65
C LEU A 339 -18.59 -30.37 -16.81
N LEU A 340 -18.55 -31.66 -16.45
CA LEU A 340 -17.42 -32.23 -15.71
C LEU A 340 -16.12 -32.19 -16.52
N SER A 341 -16.18 -32.56 -17.81
CA SER A 341 -15.02 -32.60 -18.70
C SER A 341 -14.46 -31.21 -18.98
N LEU A 342 -15.32 -30.18 -19.04
CA LEU A 342 -14.93 -28.80 -19.29
C LEU A 342 -13.89 -28.34 -18.27
N PHE A 343 -14.10 -28.60 -16.98
CA PHE A 343 -13.16 -28.26 -15.92
C PHE A 343 -11.76 -28.87 -16.17
N PHE A 344 -11.70 -30.18 -16.43
CA PHE A 344 -10.43 -30.87 -16.66
C PHE A 344 -9.72 -30.38 -17.92
N PHE A 345 -10.43 -30.20 -19.03
CA PHE A 345 -9.83 -29.73 -20.28
C PHE A 345 -9.39 -28.27 -20.20
N ILE A 346 -10.10 -27.40 -19.46
CA ILE A 346 -9.64 -26.03 -19.18
C ILE A 346 -8.28 -26.08 -18.46
N VAL A 347 -8.14 -26.90 -17.42
CA VAL A 347 -6.88 -27.00 -16.65
C VAL A 347 -5.75 -27.53 -17.54
N VAL A 348 -5.99 -28.60 -18.31
CA VAL A 348 -4.98 -29.20 -19.20
C VAL A 348 -4.52 -28.21 -20.27
N VAL A 349 -5.46 -27.62 -21.01
CA VAL A 349 -5.11 -26.68 -22.09
C VAL A 349 -4.45 -25.42 -21.53
N SER A 350 -4.93 -24.90 -20.40
CA SER A 350 -4.31 -23.74 -19.75
C SER A 350 -2.89 -24.04 -19.29
N SER A 351 -2.63 -25.23 -18.75
CA SER A 351 -1.27 -25.65 -18.33
C SER A 351 -0.32 -25.72 -19.53
N VAL A 352 -0.78 -26.27 -20.67
CA VAL A 352 0.01 -26.30 -21.90
C VAL A 352 0.32 -24.89 -22.41
N PHE A 353 -0.67 -24.00 -22.38
CA PHE A 353 -0.48 -22.61 -22.80
C PHE A 353 0.49 -21.87 -21.88
N GLN A 354 0.43 -22.10 -20.57
CA GLN A 354 1.36 -21.51 -19.61
C GLN A 354 2.79 -22.03 -19.79
N LEU A 355 2.96 -23.30 -20.17
CA LEU A 355 4.27 -23.91 -20.40
C LEU A 355 4.92 -23.41 -21.70
N LEU A 356 4.13 -23.20 -22.75
CA LEU A 356 4.64 -23.01 -24.11
C LEU A 356 4.55 -21.56 -24.62
N LEU A 357 3.65 -20.72 -24.10
CA LEU A 357 3.44 -19.37 -24.60
C LEU A 357 4.09 -18.30 -23.70
N PRO A 358 4.60 -17.19 -24.31
CA PRO A 358 5.17 -16.09 -23.54
C PRO A 358 4.16 -15.45 -22.58
N ALA A 359 4.57 -15.24 -21.33
CA ALA A 359 3.77 -14.56 -20.31
C ALA A 359 3.84 -13.02 -20.36
N GLY A 360 4.58 -12.45 -21.32
CA GLY A 360 4.79 -11.00 -21.45
C GLY A 360 3.51 -10.18 -21.61
N MET A 361 2.40 -10.79 -22.06
CA MET A 361 1.09 -10.13 -22.11
C MET A 361 0.57 -9.72 -20.73
N CYS A 362 0.97 -10.41 -19.65
CA CYS A 362 0.56 -10.09 -18.28
C CYS A 362 1.23 -8.82 -17.74
N LEU A 363 2.23 -8.28 -18.47
CA LEU A 363 2.98 -7.07 -18.11
C LEU A 363 2.54 -5.84 -18.92
N ARG A 364 1.53 -5.99 -19.80
CA ARG A 364 1.02 -4.91 -20.65
C ARG A 364 -0.45 -4.65 -20.37
N ASN A 365 -0.89 -3.42 -20.63
CA ASN A 365 -2.29 -3.06 -20.50
C ASN A 365 -3.10 -3.66 -21.66
N SER A 366 -4.30 -4.13 -21.34
CA SER A 366 -5.30 -4.61 -22.29
C SER A 366 -6.69 -4.16 -21.82
N LYS A 367 -7.73 -4.43 -22.61
CA LYS A 367 -9.10 -4.05 -22.25
C LYS A 367 -9.56 -4.54 -20.87
N TYR A 368 -9.10 -5.72 -20.44
CA TYR A 368 -9.51 -6.32 -19.16
C TYR A 368 -8.41 -6.35 -18.11
N HIS A 369 -7.18 -5.93 -18.47
CA HIS A 369 -6.00 -6.04 -17.60
C HIS A 369 -5.25 -4.72 -17.54
N SER A 370 -5.04 -4.20 -16.33
CA SER A 370 -4.15 -3.07 -16.09
C SER A 370 -2.90 -3.56 -15.36
N ALA A 371 -1.77 -3.54 -16.07
CA ALA A 371 -0.47 -3.99 -15.57
C ALA A 371 0.48 -2.83 -15.28
N VAL A 372 0.34 -1.74 -16.04
CA VAL A 372 1.17 -0.53 -16.00
C VAL A 372 0.31 0.61 -15.50
N LYS A 373 0.76 1.26 -14.43
CA LYS A 373 0.07 2.40 -13.82
C LYS A 373 -0.08 3.58 -14.81
N PRO A 374 -1.19 4.33 -14.75
CA PRO A 374 -1.37 5.56 -15.53
C PRO A 374 -0.22 6.55 -15.33
N ASN A 375 0.13 7.32 -16.37
CA ASN A 375 1.13 8.38 -16.26
C ASN A 375 0.47 9.68 -15.78
N PRO A 376 0.78 10.18 -14.57
CA PRO A 376 0.13 11.38 -14.03
C PRO A 376 0.34 12.64 -14.88
N LYS A 377 1.46 12.72 -15.61
CA LYS A 377 1.78 13.88 -16.45
C LYS A 377 0.77 14.13 -17.58
N ARG A 378 0.02 13.08 -17.96
CA ARG A 378 -1.03 13.15 -18.97
C ARG A 378 -2.27 13.93 -18.51
N TYR A 379 -2.50 14.00 -17.20
CA TYR A 379 -3.74 14.47 -16.61
C TYR A 379 -3.52 15.68 -15.69
N ARG A 380 -2.76 16.68 -16.17
CA ARG A 380 -2.48 17.89 -15.39
C ARG A 380 -3.71 18.75 -15.10
N ASP A 381 -4.64 18.79 -16.05
CA ASP A 381 -5.87 19.58 -15.96
C ASP A 381 -7.08 18.76 -15.48
N TYR A 382 -6.85 17.53 -15.01
CA TYR A 382 -7.93 16.65 -14.55
C TYR A 382 -8.30 16.97 -13.10
N GLU A 383 -9.55 17.35 -12.89
CA GLU A 383 -10.11 17.52 -11.55
C GLU A 383 -10.39 16.13 -10.94
N LEU A 384 -9.74 15.85 -9.82
CA LEU A 384 -9.81 14.56 -9.16
C LEU A 384 -11.19 14.37 -8.49
N PRO A 385 -11.90 13.26 -8.76
CA PRO A 385 -13.25 13.02 -8.23
C PRO A 385 -13.23 12.73 -6.72
N HIS A 386 -14.36 12.90 -6.06
CA HIS A 386 -14.50 12.49 -4.66
C HIS A 386 -14.50 10.97 -4.52
N ILE A 387 -13.63 10.42 -3.67
CA ILE A 387 -13.58 8.98 -3.39
C ILE A 387 -14.10 8.68 -1.98
N THR A 388 -15.09 7.79 -1.88
CA THR A 388 -15.51 7.24 -0.58
C THR A 388 -14.89 5.88 -0.33
N VAL A 389 -14.12 5.75 0.74
CA VAL A 389 -13.59 4.47 1.22
C VAL A 389 -14.64 3.79 2.08
N GLN A 390 -15.26 2.74 1.54
CA GLN A 390 -16.26 1.94 2.22
C GLN A 390 -15.63 0.71 2.86
N MET A 391 -15.86 0.54 4.18
CA MET A 391 -15.24 -0.55 4.95
C MET A 391 -16.29 -1.27 5.83
N PRO A 392 -16.61 -2.55 5.57
CA PRO A 392 -17.48 -3.34 6.43
C PRO A 392 -16.73 -3.84 7.66
N VAL A 393 -17.30 -3.58 8.84
CA VAL A 393 -16.78 -4.02 10.13
C VAL A 393 -17.87 -4.85 10.84
N TYR A 394 -17.44 -5.86 11.59
CA TYR A 394 -18.27 -6.61 12.52
C TYR A 394 -17.56 -6.68 13.89
N LYS A 395 -17.04 -7.85 14.27
CA LYS A 395 -16.48 -8.11 15.59
C LYS A 395 -14.95 -7.93 15.67
N GLU A 396 -14.35 -7.37 14.63
CA GLU A 396 -12.90 -7.16 14.54
C GLU A 396 -12.43 -6.14 15.59
N GLY A 397 -11.25 -6.35 16.18
CA GLY A 397 -10.76 -5.51 17.27
C GLY A 397 -10.40 -4.09 16.82
N LEU A 398 -10.74 -3.07 17.62
CA LEU A 398 -10.42 -1.67 17.32
C LEU A 398 -8.90 -1.48 17.15
N ARG A 399 -8.12 -1.83 18.17
CA ARG A 399 -6.65 -1.66 18.17
C ARG A 399 -5.92 -2.61 17.22
N GLY A 400 -6.41 -3.84 17.09
CA GLY A 400 -5.70 -4.89 16.34
C GLY A 400 -5.96 -4.88 14.83
N VAL A 401 -7.09 -4.32 14.39
CA VAL A 401 -7.56 -4.44 13.01
C VAL A 401 -7.96 -3.07 12.45
N ILE A 402 -8.90 -2.38 13.09
CA ILE A 402 -9.47 -1.14 12.55
C ILE A 402 -8.42 -0.01 12.51
N VAL A 403 -7.74 0.26 13.64
CA VAL A 403 -6.73 1.34 13.74
C VAL A 403 -5.59 1.15 12.72
N PRO A 404 -4.95 -0.04 12.64
CA PRO A 404 -4.07 -0.41 11.54
C PRO A 404 -4.57 0.03 10.16
N THR A 405 -5.72 -0.48 9.73
CA THR A 405 -6.28 -0.18 8.40
C THR A 405 -6.51 1.31 8.21
N MET A 406 -7.06 1.98 9.22
CA MET A 406 -7.30 3.42 9.16
C MET A 406 -6.03 4.25 9.04
N VAL A 407 -4.93 3.88 9.71
CA VAL A 407 -3.65 4.60 9.55
C VAL A 407 -3.17 4.56 8.09
N SER A 408 -3.29 3.41 7.42
CA SER A 408 -2.93 3.31 5.99
C SER A 408 -3.89 4.07 5.08
N VAL A 409 -5.20 4.01 5.36
CA VAL A 409 -6.21 4.71 4.56
C VAL A 409 -6.06 6.22 4.70
N MET A 410 -5.83 6.73 5.91
CA MET A 410 -5.63 8.16 6.15
C MET A 410 -4.36 8.67 5.46
N ALA A 411 -3.29 7.88 5.42
CA ALA A 411 -2.10 8.23 4.64
C ALA A 411 -2.40 8.32 3.14
N ALA A 412 -3.21 7.41 2.60
CA ALA A 412 -3.62 7.43 1.20
C ALA A 412 -4.56 8.61 0.89
N ILE A 413 -5.48 8.93 1.79
CA ILE A 413 -6.36 10.11 1.70
C ILE A 413 -5.53 11.38 1.68
N GLN A 414 -4.60 11.54 2.63
CA GLN A 414 -3.74 12.73 2.70
C GLN A 414 -2.93 12.89 1.40
N HIS A 415 -2.41 11.79 0.83
CA HIS A 415 -1.71 11.85 -0.44
C HIS A 415 -2.63 12.29 -1.59
N TYR A 416 -3.86 11.78 -1.64
CA TYR A 416 -4.85 12.16 -2.65
C TYR A 416 -5.29 13.63 -2.53
N GLU A 417 -5.50 14.11 -1.31
CA GLU A 417 -5.86 15.51 -1.02
C GLU A 417 -4.73 16.47 -1.35
N ASN A 418 -3.47 16.08 -1.12
CA ASN A 418 -2.31 16.87 -1.55
C ASN A 418 -2.23 17.04 -3.08
N GLN A 419 -2.90 16.17 -3.85
CA GLN A 419 -3.01 16.28 -5.31
C GLN A 419 -4.27 17.04 -5.77
N GLY A 420 -5.09 17.54 -4.83
CA GLY A 420 -6.32 18.29 -5.12
C GLY A 420 -7.59 17.45 -5.14
N GLY A 421 -7.51 16.14 -4.87
CA GLY A 421 -8.69 15.29 -4.71
C GLY A 421 -9.36 15.48 -3.35
N THR A 422 -10.55 14.88 -3.19
CA THR A 422 -11.22 14.83 -1.88
C THR A 422 -11.64 13.40 -1.58
N ALA A 423 -11.57 12.99 -0.32
CA ALA A 423 -11.97 11.63 0.06
C ALA A 423 -12.68 11.58 1.42
N SER A 424 -13.53 10.58 1.60
CA SER A 424 -14.27 10.34 2.83
C SER A 424 -14.20 8.86 3.22
N VAL A 425 -14.42 8.56 4.50
CA VAL A 425 -14.44 7.17 5.00
C VAL A 425 -15.82 6.86 5.55
N PHE A 426 -16.41 5.77 5.05
CA PHE A 426 -17.70 5.27 5.50
C PHE A 426 -17.60 3.83 6.03
N ILE A 427 -17.70 3.67 7.35
CA ILE A 427 -17.65 2.37 8.01
C ILE A 427 -19.04 1.79 8.18
N ASN A 428 -19.26 0.59 7.65
CA ASN A 428 -20.48 -0.19 7.87
C ASN A 428 -20.26 -1.17 9.01
N ASP A 429 -20.39 -0.69 10.26
CA ASP A 429 -20.08 -1.44 11.49
C ASP A 429 -21.31 -2.22 12.01
N ASP A 430 -21.52 -3.45 11.51
CA ASP A 430 -22.58 -4.36 11.98
C ASP A 430 -22.33 -4.82 13.43
N GLY A 431 -21.09 -4.65 13.93
CA GLY A 431 -20.69 -5.06 15.26
C GLY A 431 -20.96 -4.01 16.32
N MET A 432 -21.13 -2.74 15.96
CA MET A 432 -21.29 -1.63 16.91
C MET A 432 -22.45 -1.86 17.90
N GLN A 433 -23.57 -2.41 17.41
CA GLN A 433 -24.70 -2.77 18.26
C GLN A 433 -24.59 -4.19 18.86
N CYS A 434 -23.58 -4.99 18.51
CA CYS A 434 -23.43 -6.37 18.96
C CYS A 434 -22.27 -6.59 19.96
N ILE A 435 -21.42 -5.58 20.17
CA ILE A 435 -20.28 -5.64 21.10
C ILE A 435 -20.64 -5.02 22.44
N GLN A 436 -19.74 -5.16 23.42
CA GLN A 436 -19.89 -4.54 24.74
C GLN A 436 -20.06 -3.02 24.60
N PRO A 437 -20.92 -2.38 25.43
CA PRO A 437 -21.24 -0.96 25.31
C PRO A 437 -20.01 -0.06 25.47
N GLU A 438 -19.05 -0.45 26.32
CA GLU A 438 -17.78 0.27 26.51
C GLU A 438 -16.92 0.25 25.24
N LEU A 439 -16.81 -0.90 24.58
CA LEU A 439 -16.07 -1.02 23.31
C LEU A 439 -16.78 -0.26 22.19
N ALA A 440 -18.11 -0.27 22.15
CA ALA A 440 -18.89 0.52 21.20
C ALA A 440 -18.66 2.02 21.41
N ALA A 441 -18.67 2.50 22.67
CA ALA A 441 -18.38 3.90 22.99
C ALA A 441 -16.96 4.30 22.54
N ALA A 442 -15.96 3.45 22.82
CA ALA A 442 -14.59 3.69 22.37
C ALA A 442 -14.46 3.74 20.84
N ARG A 443 -15.17 2.87 20.10
CA ARG A 443 -15.20 2.93 18.63
C ARG A 443 -15.87 4.21 18.12
N LYS A 444 -17.01 4.60 18.68
CA LYS A 444 -17.71 5.84 18.29
C LYS A 444 -16.83 7.07 18.51
N GLN A 445 -16.16 7.13 19.66
CA GLN A 445 -15.21 8.21 19.95
C GLN A 445 -14.07 8.23 18.94
N TYR A 446 -13.45 7.07 18.66
CA TYR A 446 -12.40 6.98 17.65
C TYR A 446 -12.88 7.42 16.26
N TYR A 447 -14.07 7.00 15.83
CA TYR A 447 -14.64 7.42 14.54
C TYR A 447 -14.85 8.94 14.50
N ARG A 448 -15.39 9.54 15.57
CA ARG A 448 -15.61 10.98 15.67
C ARG A 448 -14.30 11.78 15.63
N GLU A 449 -13.29 11.35 16.39
CA GLU A 449 -11.98 12.02 16.46
C GLU A 449 -11.23 12.00 15.11
N ASN A 450 -11.54 11.03 14.25
CA ASN A 450 -10.91 10.87 12.94
C ASN A 450 -11.83 11.29 11.77
N GLY A 451 -12.97 11.94 12.05
CA GLY A 451 -13.91 12.38 11.01
C GLY A 451 -14.53 11.24 10.18
N ILE A 452 -14.65 10.04 10.75
CA ILE A 452 -15.14 8.85 10.06
C ILE A 452 -16.65 8.74 10.21
N GLY A 453 -17.36 8.65 9.09
CA GLY A 453 -18.78 8.32 9.08
C GLY A 453 -19.01 6.85 9.37
N TYR A 454 -20.02 6.53 10.18
CA TYR A 454 -20.41 5.13 10.42
C TYR A 454 -21.91 4.93 10.35
N CYS A 455 -22.30 3.70 10.01
CA CYS A 455 -23.67 3.23 10.11
C CYS A 455 -23.69 1.78 10.63
N ALA A 456 -24.60 1.52 11.55
CA ALA A 456 -24.74 0.24 12.24
C ALA A 456 -26.21 -0.07 12.45
N ARG A 457 -26.59 -1.33 12.26
CA ARG A 457 -27.96 -1.83 12.45
C ARG A 457 -28.08 -2.71 13.68
N LEU A 458 -29.32 -3.01 14.05
CA LEU A 458 -29.64 -4.02 15.07
C LEU A 458 -29.26 -5.45 14.63
N PRO A 459 -28.97 -6.36 15.59
CA PRO A 459 -28.87 -7.79 15.31
C PRO A 459 -30.22 -8.34 14.84
N THR A 460 -30.20 -9.48 14.14
CA THR A 460 -31.47 -10.13 13.75
C THR A 460 -32.21 -10.66 14.98
N MET A 461 -33.54 -10.53 14.98
CA MET A 461 -34.40 -11.12 16.00
C MET A 461 -34.21 -12.64 16.04
N ARG A 462 -34.30 -13.21 17.24
CA ARG A 462 -34.29 -14.66 17.42
C ARG A 462 -35.69 -15.20 17.17
N SER A 463 -35.80 -16.14 16.23
CA SER A 463 -37.01 -16.95 16.13
C SER A 463 -37.04 -17.93 17.31
N HIS A 464 -38.12 -17.92 18.11
CA HIS A 464 -38.43 -19.06 18.96
C HIS A 464 -38.61 -20.27 18.04
N LYS A 465 -37.66 -21.22 18.10
CA LYS A 465 -37.78 -22.48 17.37
C LYS A 465 -39.10 -23.15 17.79
N ARG A 466 -40.12 -23.16 16.92
CA ARG A 466 -41.19 -24.15 17.03
C ARG A 466 -40.54 -25.51 16.83
N GLY A 467 -40.50 -26.31 17.89
CA GLY A 467 -39.91 -27.64 17.88
C GLY A 467 -40.58 -28.53 16.83
N GLY A 468 -39.99 -28.63 15.65
CA GLY A 468 -40.31 -29.68 14.70
C GLY A 468 -39.82 -31.03 15.24
N PHE A 469 -40.58 -32.09 14.98
CA PHE A 469 -40.37 -33.47 15.44
C PHE A 469 -38.92 -34.01 15.25
N LEU A 470 -38.15 -33.45 14.31
CA LEU A 470 -36.75 -33.78 14.05
C LEU A 470 -35.72 -33.16 15.02
N SER A 471 -36.12 -32.28 15.94
CA SER A 471 -35.20 -31.62 16.88
C SER A 471 -34.66 -32.55 17.98
N TRP A 472 -35.25 -33.73 18.18
CA TRP A 472 -34.81 -34.70 19.21
C TRP A 472 -33.41 -35.28 18.94
N PHE A 473 -32.97 -35.30 17.67
CA PHE A 473 -31.69 -35.89 17.27
C PHE A 473 -30.49 -34.93 17.31
N LYS A 474 -30.68 -33.64 17.63
CA LYS A 474 -29.58 -32.67 17.78
C LYS A 474 -29.59 -32.07 19.19
N ARG A 475 -29.03 -32.79 20.15
CA ARG A 475 -28.55 -32.18 21.40
C ARG A 475 -27.28 -31.39 21.08
N SER A 476 -27.38 -30.08 21.00
CA SER A 476 -26.22 -29.21 21.11
C SER A 476 -25.65 -29.32 22.54
N PRO A 477 -24.33 -29.29 22.73
CA PRO A 477 -23.74 -29.28 24.07
C PRO A 477 -24.19 -28.01 24.84
N PRO A 478 -24.30 -28.09 26.18
CA PRO A 478 -24.66 -26.94 27.00
C PRO A 478 -23.55 -25.88 26.86
N ILE A 479 -23.96 -24.68 26.44
CA ILE A 479 -23.09 -23.51 26.36
C ILE A 479 -22.99 -22.94 27.77
N ASP A 480 -21.76 -22.67 28.20
CA ASP A 480 -21.44 -22.12 29.52
C ASP A 480 -22.04 -20.71 29.66
N PRO A 481 -22.94 -20.44 30.64
CA PRO A 481 -23.63 -19.15 30.77
C PRO A 481 -22.70 -17.98 31.12
N ALA A 482 -21.42 -18.25 31.48
CA ALA A 482 -20.41 -17.21 31.69
C ALA A 482 -19.76 -16.70 30.39
N VAL A 483 -19.90 -17.43 29.27
CA VAL A 483 -19.32 -17.07 27.97
C VAL A 483 -20.35 -16.40 27.06
N ASP A 484 -21.64 -16.58 27.35
CA ASP A 484 -22.73 -15.96 26.63
C ASP A 484 -23.20 -14.70 27.35
N ASN A 485 -22.58 -13.55 27.03
CA ASN A 485 -23.08 -12.23 27.39
C ASN A 485 -24.41 -11.96 26.66
N GLN A 486 -25.47 -12.65 27.06
CA GLN A 486 -26.83 -12.50 26.52
C GLN A 486 -27.78 -12.14 27.64
N ASP A 487 -27.58 -10.91 28.11
CA ASP A 487 -28.61 -10.19 28.81
C ASP A 487 -29.82 -10.05 27.86
N GLU A 488 -30.95 -10.71 28.15
CA GLU A 488 -32.20 -10.60 27.36
C GLU A 488 -33.07 -9.43 27.81
N SER A 489 -32.55 -8.54 28.67
CA SER A 489 -33.22 -7.30 29.06
C SER A 489 -33.59 -6.46 27.84
N GLU A 490 -34.69 -5.70 27.93
CA GLU A 490 -35.15 -4.82 26.84
C GLU A 490 -34.12 -3.76 26.42
N LEU A 491 -33.11 -3.48 27.27
CA LEU A 491 -32.01 -2.58 26.98
C LEU A 491 -30.91 -3.22 26.13
N SER A 492 -30.83 -4.55 26.10
CA SER A 492 -29.84 -5.25 25.29
C SER A 492 -30.15 -5.09 23.79
N PRO A 493 -29.14 -5.06 22.92
CA PRO A 493 -29.34 -4.98 21.48
C PRO A 493 -30.18 -6.14 20.91
N GLN A 494 -30.03 -7.34 21.49
CA GLN A 494 -30.82 -8.51 21.10
C GLN A 494 -32.27 -8.42 21.61
N GLY A 495 -32.48 -7.92 22.83
CA GLY A 495 -33.82 -7.65 23.38
C GLY A 495 -34.57 -6.60 22.56
N ARG A 496 -33.89 -5.51 22.17
CA ARG A 496 -34.44 -4.50 21.26
C ARG A 496 -34.79 -5.07 19.90
N ALA A 497 -33.90 -5.87 19.30
CA ALA A 497 -34.16 -6.53 18.03
C ALA A 497 -35.38 -7.45 18.10
N ASN A 498 -35.54 -8.20 19.19
CA ASN A 498 -36.71 -9.06 19.41
C ASN A 498 -38.00 -8.24 19.57
N LYS A 499 -37.96 -7.15 20.34
CA LYS A 499 -39.09 -6.24 20.57
C LYS A 499 -39.56 -5.57 19.28
N LEU A 500 -38.62 -5.10 18.46
CA LEU A 500 -38.89 -4.43 17.18
C LEU A 500 -39.15 -5.42 16.04
N GLY A 501 -38.99 -6.73 16.27
CA GLY A 501 -39.11 -7.74 15.23
C GLY A 501 -38.12 -7.55 14.08
N PHE A 502 -36.90 -7.04 14.35
CA PHE A 502 -35.94 -6.68 13.31
C PHE A 502 -35.41 -7.94 12.61
N VAL A 503 -35.60 -8.04 11.29
CA VAL A 503 -35.09 -9.15 10.49
C VAL A 503 -33.98 -8.69 9.56
N ARG A 504 -32.78 -9.23 9.78
CA ARG A 504 -31.63 -9.01 8.91
C ARG A 504 -31.83 -9.74 7.59
N LYS A 505 -31.86 -9.00 6.49
CA LYS A 505 -31.95 -9.56 5.13
C LYS A 505 -30.59 -10.08 4.65
N GLY A 506 -30.53 -11.22 3.98
CA GLY A 506 -29.30 -11.74 3.37
C GLY A 506 -28.48 -12.68 4.27
N LYS A 507 -27.74 -13.61 3.66
CA LYS A 507 -27.00 -14.65 4.38
C LYS A 507 -25.70 -14.14 5.01
N PHE A 508 -24.89 -13.43 4.23
CA PHE A 508 -23.59 -12.90 4.66
C PHE A 508 -23.75 -11.63 5.51
N LYS A 509 -23.12 -11.56 6.68
CA LYS A 509 -23.30 -10.45 7.64
C LYS A 509 -22.77 -9.12 7.09
N LYS A 510 -21.49 -9.10 6.64
CA LYS A 510 -20.81 -7.92 6.11
C LYS A 510 -21.51 -7.31 4.90
N ALA A 511 -21.70 -8.07 3.81
CA ALA A 511 -22.38 -7.59 2.61
C ALA A 511 -23.83 -7.14 2.88
N SER A 512 -24.56 -7.89 3.71
CA SER A 512 -25.91 -7.51 4.15
C SER A 512 -25.91 -6.19 4.92
N ASN A 513 -24.87 -5.92 5.73
CA ASN A 513 -24.75 -4.67 6.47
C ASN A 513 -24.41 -3.50 5.55
N MET A 514 -23.47 -3.69 4.61
CA MET A 514 -23.18 -2.68 3.60
C MET A 514 -24.45 -2.25 2.85
N ASN A 515 -25.25 -3.21 2.38
CA ASN A 515 -26.51 -2.91 1.69
C ASN A 515 -27.52 -2.17 2.59
N TYR A 516 -27.57 -2.51 3.88
CA TYR A 516 -28.40 -1.78 4.84
C TYR A 516 -27.94 -0.34 5.01
N CYS A 517 -26.63 -0.14 5.22
CA CYS A 517 -26.04 1.17 5.43
C CYS A 517 -26.14 2.05 4.19
N LEU A 518 -25.99 1.49 2.98
CA LEU A 518 -26.22 2.20 1.73
C LEU A 518 -27.69 2.59 1.57
N ALA A 519 -28.63 1.68 1.87
CA ALA A 519 -30.04 2.01 1.85
C ALA A 519 -30.40 3.12 2.85
N PHE A 520 -29.73 3.16 4.01
CA PHE A 520 -29.87 4.25 4.97
C PHE A 520 -29.28 5.57 4.44
N SER A 521 -28.06 5.53 3.90
CA SER A 521 -27.39 6.68 3.26
C SER A 521 -28.26 7.32 2.16
N ASN A 522 -28.85 6.52 1.27
CA ASN A 522 -29.74 7.04 0.22
C ASN A 522 -30.99 7.75 0.78
N ARG A 523 -31.55 7.25 1.89
CA ARG A 523 -32.70 7.93 2.51
C ARG A 523 -32.31 9.26 3.12
N VAL A 524 -31.10 9.35 3.67
CA VAL A 524 -30.54 10.61 4.16
C VAL A 524 -30.30 11.58 3.00
N GLU A 525 -29.77 11.12 1.87
CA GLU A 525 -29.62 11.93 0.65
C GLU A 525 -30.98 12.39 0.08
N ASP A 526 -31.98 11.51 0.00
CA ASP A 526 -33.33 11.86 -0.46
C ASP A 526 -33.95 12.95 0.44
N GLU A 527 -33.75 12.84 1.76
CA GLU A 527 -34.22 13.83 2.73
C GLU A 527 -33.41 15.14 2.64
N LEU A 528 -32.09 15.07 2.46
CA LEU A 528 -31.24 16.23 2.24
C LEU A 528 -31.66 17.01 1.00
N HIS A 529 -31.90 16.31 -0.11
CA HIS A 529 -32.44 16.93 -1.33
C HIS A 529 -33.77 17.65 -1.08
N ARG A 530 -34.70 17.01 -0.35
CA ARG A 530 -35.98 17.62 0.01
C ARG A 530 -35.81 18.88 0.86
N LEU A 531 -34.94 18.84 1.88
CA LEU A 531 -34.69 19.98 2.77
C LEU A 531 -34.00 21.13 2.02
N THR A 532 -33.06 20.79 1.14
CA THR A 532 -32.37 21.74 0.26
C THR A 532 -33.36 22.47 -0.65
N GLU A 533 -34.27 21.76 -1.31
CA GLU A 533 -35.30 22.37 -2.15
C GLU A 533 -36.20 23.34 -1.37
N LEU A 534 -36.57 22.98 -0.14
CA LEU A 534 -37.36 23.84 0.74
C LEU A 534 -36.58 25.08 1.19
N GLU A 535 -35.30 24.94 1.51
CA GLU A 535 -34.45 26.06 1.90
C GLU A 535 -34.28 27.04 0.74
N CYS A 536 -33.98 26.54 -0.47
CA CYS A 536 -33.89 27.36 -1.68
C CYS A 536 -35.21 28.09 -1.98
N GLN A 537 -36.36 27.43 -1.83
CA GLN A 537 -37.67 28.06 -2.00
C GLN A 537 -37.93 29.14 -0.93
N SER A 538 -37.51 28.89 0.32
CA SER A 538 -37.72 29.82 1.43
C SER A 538 -36.88 31.09 1.31
N ARG A 539 -35.68 30.98 0.76
CA ARG A 539 -34.73 32.08 0.56
C ARG A 539 -34.80 32.71 -0.85
N ASP A 540 -35.63 32.14 -1.73
CA ASP A 540 -35.73 32.50 -3.15
C ASP A 540 -34.34 32.53 -3.83
N CYS A 541 -33.56 31.46 -3.63
CA CYS A 541 -32.17 31.38 -4.07
C CYS A 541 -31.87 30.06 -4.79
N ALA A 542 -30.87 30.08 -5.68
CA ALA A 542 -30.41 28.88 -6.39
C ALA A 542 -29.58 27.97 -5.48
N TYR A 543 -29.47 26.69 -5.81
CA TYR A 543 -28.67 25.73 -5.05
C TYR A 543 -27.21 26.18 -4.90
N GLU A 544 -26.60 26.74 -5.95
CA GLU A 544 -25.19 27.18 -5.92
C GLU A 544 -24.95 28.37 -4.98
N SER A 545 -26.00 29.02 -4.48
CA SER A 545 -25.89 30.11 -3.51
C SER A 545 -25.88 29.65 -2.05
N LEU A 546 -26.16 28.36 -1.80
CA LEU A 546 -26.04 27.78 -0.47
C LEU A 546 -24.58 27.69 -0.07
N THR A 547 -24.29 28.06 1.18
CA THR A 547 -22.95 27.97 1.73
C THR A 547 -22.64 26.54 2.18
N ALA A 548 -21.36 26.21 2.39
CA ALA A 548 -20.97 24.93 2.97
C ALA A 548 -21.59 24.71 4.37
N GLU A 549 -21.76 25.79 5.15
CA GLU A 549 -22.42 25.75 6.46
C GLU A 549 -23.91 25.42 6.35
N ASP A 550 -24.58 25.90 5.29
CA ASP A 550 -25.97 25.54 5.01
C ASP A 550 -26.09 24.05 4.64
N ASP A 551 -25.20 23.52 3.78
CA ASP A 551 -25.21 22.10 3.39
C ASP A 551 -24.97 21.19 4.60
N GLU A 552 -23.99 21.51 5.45
CA GLU A 552 -23.68 20.75 6.67
C GLU A 552 -24.87 20.75 7.64
N ARG A 553 -25.48 21.92 7.89
CA ARG A 553 -26.67 22.04 8.74
C ARG A 553 -27.85 21.22 8.19
N LEU A 554 -28.12 21.31 6.88
CA LEU A 554 -29.21 20.57 6.25
C LEU A 554 -28.95 19.06 6.30
N TYR A 555 -27.70 18.64 6.13
CA TYR A 555 -27.28 17.25 6.25
C TYR A 555 -27.50 16.71 7.66
N GLU A 556 -27.11 17.46 8.71
CA GLU A 556 -27.34 17.06 10.10
C GLU A 556 -28.83 16.88 10.40
N VAL A 557 -29.68 17.79 9.90
CA VAL A 557 -31.14 17.68 10.04
C VAL A 557 -31.68 16.46 9.28
N ALA A 558 -31.20 16.21 8.05
CA ALA A 558 -31.61 15.06 7.25
C ALA A 558 -31.25 13.73 7.95
N LEU A 559 -30.02 13.64 8.47
CA LEU A 559 -29.54 12.49 9.21
C LEU A 559 -30.39 12.24 10.46
N GLN A 560 -30.66 13.29 11.24
CA GLN A 560 -31.46 13.19 12.45
C GLN A 560 -32.92 12.78 12.15
N ASN A 561 -33.55 13.37 11.13
CA ASN A 561 -34.90 13.00 10.69
C ASN A 561 -34.98 11.50 10.34
N MET A 562 -33.97 10.96 9.65
CA MET A 562 -33.94 9.55 9.28
C MET A 562 -33.62 8.61 10.45
N LEU A 563 -32.79 9.05 11.40
CA LEU A 563 -32.54 8.30 12.65
C LEU A 563 -33.80 8.20 13.51
N GLU A 564 -34.58 9.28 13.61
CA GLU A 564 -35.86 9.31 14.32
C GLU A 564 -36.89 8.41 13.63
N ALA A 565 -36.99 8.48 12.30
CA ALA A 565 -37.86 7.61 11.51
C ALA A 565 -37.52 6.11 11.64
N ASP A 566 -36.26 5.78 11.92
CA ASP A 566 -35.80 4.40 12.13
C ASP A 566 -36.13 3.84 13.51
N GLU A 567 -36.65 4.65 14.44
CA GLU A 567 -37.07 4.23 15.79
C GLU A 567 -35.96 3.48 16.56
N GLY A 568 -34.71 3.90 16.34
CA GLY A 568 -33.53 3.30 16.95
C GLY A 568 -33.14 1.92 16.41
N LYS A 569 -33.58 1.56 15.19
CA LYS A 569 -33.07 0.40 14.44
C LYS A 569 -31.65 0.64 13.90
N THR A 570 -31.33 1.89 13.60
CA THR A 570 -30.06 2.33 13.04
C THR A 570 -29.33 3.26 13.99
N TRP A 571 -28.01 3.08 14.10
CA TRP A 571 -27.09 4.07 14.64
C TRP A 571 -26.21 4.56 13.51
N ALA A 572 -26.17 5.87 13.30
CA ALA A 572 -25.28 6.48 12.32
C ALA A 572 -24.80 7.84 12.83
N GLU A 573 -23.61 8.25 12.40
CA GLU A 573 -22.99 9.53 12.75
C GLU A 573 -21.90 9.87 11.73
N GLY A 574 -21.53 11.15 11.65
CA GLY A 574 -20.54 11.66 10.70
C GLY A 574 -21.07 11.72 9.27
N ASN A 575 -20.16 11.88 8.29
CA ASN A 575 -20.52 11.92 6.87
C ASN A 575 -20.69 10.49 6.32
N ILE A 576 -21.93 10.11 6.01
CA ILE A 576 -22.29 8.80 5.42
C ILE A 576 -22.67 8.91 3.94
N ARG A 577 -22.41 10.05 3.31
CA ARG A 577 -22.68 10.31 1.88
C ARG A 577 -21.70 9.49 1.03
N MET A 578 -22.11 9.18 -0.20
CA MET A 578 -21.32 8.37 -1.13
C MET A 578 -20.81 9.25 -2.28
N GLY A 579 -19.50 9.26 -2.48
CA GLY A 579 -18.84 9.87 -3.63
C GLY A 579 -19.04 9.08 -4.92
N GLU A 580 -18.67 9.70 -6.03
CA GLU A 580 -18.76 9.14 -7.38
C GLU A 580 -18.01 7.80 -7.50
N ILE A 581 -16.82 7.73 -6.91
CA ILE A 581 -15.99 6.53 -6.86
C ILE A 581 -15.99 5.97 -5.44
N ILE A 582 -16.20 4.67 -5.33
CA ILE A 582 -16.20 3.93 -4.07
C ILE A 582 -15.02 2.97 -4.06
N LEU A 583 -14.15 3.09 -3.07
CA LEU A 583 -13.14 2.07 -2.77
C LEU A 583 -13.66 1.15 -1.68
N ILE A 584 -13.90 -0.12 -2.01
CA ILE A 584 -14.32 -1.13 -1.04
C ILE A 584 -13.08 -1.86 -0.52
N ILE A 585 -12.84 -1.83 0.79
CA ILE A 585 -11.74 -2.53 1.47
C ILE A 585 -12.26 -3.35 2.64
N ASP A 586 -11.53 -4.42 2.99
CA ASP A 586 -11.79 -5.10 4.26
C ASP A 586 -11.13 -4.36 5.44
N CYS A 587 -11.66 -4.56 6.64
CA CYS A 587 -11.17 -3.89 7.84
C CYS A 587 -9.78 -4.30 8.29
N ASP A 588 -9.19 -5.35 7.72
CA ASP A 588 -7.82 -5.82 7.93
C ASP A 588 -6.89 -5.52 6.73
N THR A 589 -7.35 -4.72 5.76
CA THR A 589 -6.57 -4.35 4.58
C THR A 589 -5.61 -3.21 4.88
N ARG A 590 -4.38 -3.31 4.37
CA ARG A 590 -3.46 -2.16 4.25
C ARG A 590 -3.39 -1.72 2.79
N VAL A 591 -3.59 -0.44 2.56
CA VAL A 591 -3.57 0.13 1.20
C VAL A 591 -2.26 0.89 0.95
N PRO A 592 -1.73 0.87 -0.28
CA PRO A 592 -0.65 1.77 -0.70
C PRO A 592 -1.07 3.25 -0.60
N VAL A 593 -0.10 4.13 -0.34
CA VAL A 593 -0.35 5.58 -0.16
C VAL A 593 -0.86 6.25 -1.45
N ASP A 594 -0.48 5.72 -2.61
CA ASP A 594 -0.83 6.25 -3.93
C ASP A 594 -2.06 5.58 -4.57
N CYS A 595 -2.73 4.67 -3.85
CA CYS A 595 -3.78 3.83 -4.44
C CYS A 595 -5.01 4.62 -4.92
N LEU A 596 -5.43 5.64 -4.16
CA LEU A 596 -6.58 6.48 -4.48
C LEU A 596 -6.33 7.28 -5.76
N PHE A 597 -5.12 7.84 -5.86
CA PHE A 597 -4.71 8.64 -7.00
C PHE A 597 -4.66 7.82 -8.29
N TYR A 598 -3.94 6.69 -8.28
CA TYR A 598 -3.88 5.83 -9.46
C TYR A 598 -5.22 5.14 -9.77
N GLY A 599 -6.02 4.82 -8.74
CA GLY A 599 -7.37 4.28 -8.92
C GLY A 599 -8.29 5.25 -9.66
N ALA A 600 -8.28 6.54 -9.28
CA ALA A 600 -9.03 7.59 -9.98
C ALA A 600 -8.56 7.76 -11.43
N LEU A 601 -7.24 7.83 -11.66
CA LEU A 601 -6.68 7.98 -13.00
C LEU A 601 -7.02 6.79 -13.91
N GLU A 602 -6.98 5.57 -13.39
CA GLU A 602 -7.30 4.37 -14.17
C GLU A 602 -8.79 4.33 -14.55
N MET A 603 -9.68 4.72 -13.63
CA MET A 603 -11.12 4.85 -13.91
C MET A 603 -11.40 5.95 -14.95
N HIS A 604 -10.64 7.05 -14.91
CA HIS A 604 -10.74 8.13 -15.90
C HIS A 604 -10.19 7.73 -17.28
N GLU A 605 -9.08 6.96 -17.31
CA GLU A 605 -8.52 6.40 -18.54
C GLU A 605 -9.46 5.41 -19.24
N SER A 606 -10.30 4.72 -18.46
CA SER A 606 -11.16 3.64 -18.93
C SER A 606 -12.61 3.83 -18.45
N PRO A 607 -13.36 4.80 -19.00
CA PRO A 607 -14.70 5.15 -18.53
C PRO A 607 -15.72 3.99 -18.66
N GLU A 608 -15.46 2.99 -19.50
CA GLU A 608 -16.29 1.78 -19.60
C GLU A 608 -16.16 0.82 -18.40
N VAL A 609 -15.15 1.03 -17.54
CA VAL A 609 -14.85 0.18 -16.38
C VAL A 609 -15.80 0.52 -15.25
N ALA A 610 -16.62 -0.45 -14.87
CA ALA A 610 -17.50 -0.33 -13.71
C ALA A 610 -16.79 -0.69 -12.40
N ILE A 611 -15.87 -1.67 -12.44
CA ILE A 611 -15.17 -2.21 -11.29
C ILE A 611 -13.70 -2.42 -11.65
N LEU A 612 -12.79 -1.85 -10.85
CA LEU A 612 -11.36 -2.06 -10.93
C LEU A 612 -10.90 -2.91 -9.74
N GLN A 613 -10.75 -4.21 -9.96
CA GLN A 613 -10.31 -5.16 -8.94
C GLN A 613 -8.78 -5.18 -8.82
N HIS A 614 -8.28 -4.92 -7.61
CA HIS A 614 -6.85 -5.05 -7.31
C HIS A 614 -6.49 -6.46 -6.87
N GLY A 615 -5.26 -6.87 -7.17
CA GLY A 615 -4.67 -8.07 -6.60
C GLY A 615 -4.38 -7.88 -5.11
N SER A 616 -4.75 -8.85 -4.28
CA SER A 616 -4.51 -8.81 -2.83
C SER A 616 -3.34 -9.70 -2.45
N GLY A 617 -2.40 -9.16 -1.68
CA GLY A 617 -1.34 -9.94 -1.02
C GLY A 617 -1.71 -10.34 0.40
N VAL A 618 -0.99 -11.32 0.96
CA VAL A 618 -1.08 -11.68 2.38
C VAL A 618 0.04 -10.99 3.14
N MET A 619 -0.30 -10.14 4.11
CA MET A 619 0.68 -9.56 5.04
C MET A 619 1.08 -10.62 6.06
N GLN A 620 2.36 -10.98 6.07
CA GLN A 620 2.93 -11.92 7.04
C GLN A 620 3.46 -11.16 8.25
N VAL A 621 3.23 -11.70 9.45
CA VAL A 621 3.66 -11.04 10.70
C VAL A 621 4.58 -11.97 11.50
N ALA A 622 4.27 -13.26 11.57
CA ALA A 622 5.05 -14.24 12.33
C ALA A 622 5.89 -15.16 11.45
N HIS A 623 5.67 -15.18 10.12
CA HIS A 623 6.41 -15.99 9.14
C HIS A 623 6.46 -17.49 9.48
N ASN A 624 5.42 -17.99 10.16
CA ASN A 624 5.31 -19.41 10.50
C ASN A 624 4.87 -20.26 9.29
N ILE A 625 4.97 -21.59 9.41
CA ILE A 625 4.63 -22.53 8.33
C ILE A 625 3.21 -22.31 7.79
N PHE A 626 2.25 -21.99 8.67
CA PHE A 626 0.88 -21.75 8.27
C PHE A 626 0.72 -20.45 7.47
N GLU A 627 1.30 -19.34 7.94
CA GLU A 627 1.32 -18.07 7.21
C GLU A 627 2.02 -18.20 5.86
N ASN A 628 3.17 -18.90 5.81
CA ASN A 628 3.88 -19.16 4.56
C ASN A 628 3.04 -20.00 3.59
N GLY A 629 2.32 -21.01 4.10
CA GLY A 629 1.42 -21.84 3.31
C GLY A 629 0.25 -21.03 2.72
N ILE A 630 -0.39 -20.17 3.53
CA ILE A 630 -1.48 -19.31 3.06
C ILE A 630 -0.99 -18.27 2.06
N THR A 631 0.16 -17.61 2.32
CA THR A 631 0.77 -16.67 1.37
C THR A 631 1.08 -17.33 0.04
N TYR A 632 1.68 -18.53 0.04
CA TYR A 632 1.95 -19.28 -1.18
C TYR A 632 0.66 -19.63 -1.94
N PHE A 633 -0.36 -20.13 -1.23
CA PHE A 633 -1.66 -20.44 -1.83
C PHE A 633 -2.31 -19.21 -2.46
N THR A 634 -2.37 -18.09 -1.74
CA THR A 634 -2.95 -16.84 -2.25
C THR A 634 -2.18 -16.32 -3.47
N ASN A 635 -0.85 -16.37 -3.45
CA ASN A 635 -0.02 -15.97 -4.58
C ASN A 635 -0.29 -16.84 -5.82
N ILE A 636 -0.49 -18.16 -5.66
CA ILE A 636 -0.89 -19.04 -6.78
C ILE A 636 -2.23 -18.59 -7.36
N VAL A 637 -3.24 -18.34 -6.51
CA VAL A 637 -4.58 -17.94 -6.95
C VAL A 637 -4.52 -16.63 -7.73
N TYR A 638 -3.87 -15.60 -7.20
CA TYR A 638 -3.77 -14.30 -7.90
C TYR A 638 -2.87 -14.36 -9.14
N THR A 639 -1.84 -15.21 -9.15
CA THR A 639 -1.04 -15.45 -10.37
C THR A 639 -1.88 -16.09 -11.46
N ALA A 640 -2.72 -17.07 -11.11
CA ALA A 640 -3.64 -17.70 -12.06
C ALA A 640 -4.69 -16.72 -12.59
N ILE A 641 -5.26 -15.88 -11.71
CA ILE A 641 -6.19 -14.81 -12.11
C ILE A 641 -5.49 -13.83 -13.05
N LYS A 642 -4.30 -13.31 -12.67
CA LYS A 642 -3.51 -12.38 -13.49
C LYS A 642 -3.20 -12.96 -14.86
N TYR A 643 -2.86 -14.25 -14.94
CA TYR A 643 -2.65 -14.93 -16.22
C TYR A 643 -3.94 -15.03 -17.04
N GLY A 644 -5.06 -15.40 -16.42
CA GLY A 644 -6.37 -15.44 -17.07
C GLY A 644 -6.71 -14.08 -17.69
N VAL A 645 -6.73 -13.05 -16.86
CA VAL A 645 -7.11 -11.68 -17.24
C VAL A 645 -6.12 -11.08 -18.24
N GLY A 646 -4.82 -11.27 -18.03
CA GLY A 646 -3.76 -10.87 -18.96
C GLY A 646 -3.77 -11.58 -20.30
N THR A 647 -4.57 -12.64 -20.48
CA THR A 647 -4.80 -13.30 -21.78
C THR A 647 -6.12 -12.90 -22.45
N GLY A 648 -6.87 -11.97 -21.84
CA GLY A 648 -8.15 -11.47 -22.35
C GLY A 648 -9.38 -12.06 -21.67
N ASP A 649 -9.23 -12.68 -20.50
CA ASP A 649 -10.37 -13.03 -19.63
C ASP A 649 -10.87 -11.80 -18.85
N VAL A 650 -12.08 -11.88 -18.31
CA VAL A 650 -12.64 -10.83 -17.45
C VAL A 650 -12.15 -11.01 -16.02
N ALA A 651 -11.76 -9.92 -15.36
CA ALA A 651 -11.36 -9.95 -13.96
C ALA A 651 -12.53 -10.36 -13.05
N PRO A 652 -12.36 -11.35 -12.17
CA PRO A 652 -13.39 -11.68 -11.19
C PRO A 652 -13.48 -10.59 -10.13
N PHE A 653 -14.69 -10.24 -9.71
CA PHE A 653 -14.90 -9.42 -8.52
C PHE A 653 -14.81 -10.30 -7.27
N VAL A 654 -13.91 -9.97 -6.35
CA VAL A 654 -13.62 -10.77 -5.16
C VAL A 654 -14.31 -10.21 -3.91
N GLY A 655 -14.94 -9.03 -4.01
CA GLY A 655 -15.74 -8.42 -2.94
C GLY A 655 -15.01 -7.39 -2.08
N HIS A 656 -13.70 -7.22 -2.27
CA HIS A 656 -12.85 -6.26 -1.54
C HIS A 656 -11.68 -5.80 -2.42
N ASN A 657 -10.99 -4.74 -2.02
CA ASN A 657 -9.87 -4.12 -2.72
C ASN A 657 -10.22 -3.75 -4.17
N ALA A 658 -11.39 -3.14 -4.32
CA ALA A 658 -11.93 -2.78 -5.62
C ALA A 658 -12.48 -1.36 -5.61
N PHE A 659 -12.16 -0.62 -6.66
CA PHE A 659 -12.85 0.62 -6.96
C PHE A 659 -14.09 0.32 -7.78
N SER A 660 -15.17 1.05 -7.52
CA SER A 660 -16.41 0.98 -8.29
C SER A 660 -16.89 2.40 -8.59
N SER A 661 -17.31 2.64 -9.83
CA SER A 661 -17.95 3.92 -10.23
C SER A 661 -19.47 3.81 -10.13
N LEU A 662 -20.11 4.78 -9.44
CA LEU A 662 -21.57 4.87 -9.32
C LEU A 662 -22.26 5.23 -10.65
N GLU A 663 -21.62 6.03 -11.50
CA GLU A 663 -22.20 6.53 -12.74
C GLU A 663 -22.39 5.42 -13.77
N SER A 664 -21.39 4.53 -13.90
CA SER A 664 -21.47 3.34 -14.77
C SER A 664 -22.61 2.38 -14.42
N HIS A 665 -23.05 2.35 -13.16
CA HIS A 665 -24.18 1.55 -12.68
C HIS A 665 -25.53 2.21 -12.96
N SER A 666 -25.58 3.55 -13.03
CA SER A 666 -26.80 4.31 -13.27
C SER A 666 -27.17 4.31 -14.76
N GLU A 667 -26.20 4.51 -15.66
CA GLU A 667 -26.43 4.51 -17.12
C GLU A 667 -26.93 3.15 -17.65
N ARG A 668 -26.45 2.02 -17.08
CA ARG A 668 -26.94 0.68 -17.44
C ARG A 668 -28.38 0.41 -16.97
N ARG A 669 -28.91 1.19 -16.03
CA ARG A 669 -30.31 1.10 -15.56
C ARG A 669 -31.29 1.97 -16.36
N VAL A 670 -30.83 2.91 -17.19
CA VAL A 670 -31.71 3.84 -17.94
C VAL A 670 -32.53 3.14 -19.06
N ARG A 671 -32.34 1.83 -19.30
CA ARG A 671 -33.17 1.05 -20.26
C ARG A 671 -34.44 0.41 -19.66
N GLY A 672 -34.98 0.93 -18.56
CA GLY A 672 -36.30 0.53 -18.07
C GLY A 672 -36.88 1.52 -17.05
N PRO A 673 -38.22 1.68 -16.96
CA PRO A 673 -38.83 2.66 -16.07
C PRO A 673 -38.92 2.09 -14.65
N PHE A 674 -37.80 1.94 -13.95
CA PHE A 674 -37.81 1.54 -12.53
C PHE A 674 -36.72 2.26 -11.73
N ARG A 675 -37.21 2.99 -10.71
CA ARG A 675 -36.58 3.71 -9.59
C ARG A 675 -35.09 3.45 -9.29
N ARG A 676 -34.41 4.53 -8.89
CA ARG A 676 -33.14 4.54 -8.14
C ARG A 676 -33.23 3.56 -6.96
N HIS A 677 -32.63 2.39 -7.10
CA HIS A 677 -32.48 1.41 -6.02
C HIS A 677 -31.02 1.04 -5.98
N HIS A 678 -30.24 1.70 -5.14
CA HIS A 678 -28.83 1.38 -4.94
C HIS A 678 -28.72 0.06 -4.16
N GLU A 679 -28.90 -1.04 -4.89
CA GLU A 679 -28.44 -2.36 -4.46
C GLU A 679 -27.07 -2.56 -5.10
N MET A 680 -26.02 -2.56 -4.28
CA MET A 680 -24.74 -3.08 -4.71
C MET A 680 -24.95 -4.58 -4.92
N VAL A 681 -24.83 -5.04 -6.18
CA VAL A 681 -24.84 -6.46 -6.49
C VAL A 681 -23.49 -7.02 -6.03
N VAL A 682 -23.43 -7.41 -4.76
CA VAL A 682 -22.36 -8.25 -4.20
C VAL A 682 -22.77 -9.70 -4.28
#